data_AF-A0A521S7X1-F1
#
_entry.id   AF-A0A521S7X1-F1
#
_cell.length_a   1.000
_cell.length_b   1.000
_cell.length_c   1.000
_cell.angle_alpha   90.00
_cell.angle_beta   90.00
_cell.angle_gamma   90.00
#
_symmetry.space_group_name_H-M   'P 1'
#
loop_
_entity.id
_entity.type
_entity.pdbx_description
1 polymer ?
#
loop_
_entity_poly.entity_id
_entity_poly.type
_entity_poly.pdbx_seq_one_letter_code
_entity_poly.pdbx_strand_id
1 'polypeptide(L)'
;ENVSSTSTLKDLPVRRAIVRTKLSSVGQSVPFPAIANAEGKYALYAIASATDWNLFASSLAVEVTATDPLSRVSKTLTISGNYTFFKASEASNRDIKLVDLSQVPDTTPPALSILVRGEHYYGGSAEIGKELEITLTATDAGGISATNLSFNLNPINDTLRQTSSCIPGGCTWIYRYIPQETGLFSYPVTIQAVITDDVGNRAEKLFSVSANRSGTILQPDPNKPPSVLIGSIDPPNGSIGVPVNQIIRIGFTEPVDINSGNLILKEISGATVDADYRTQTYNGQYLVEIHPKSNLNFKTSYQVDITAHVTDFDQPTPRALANPQTVAFTTPAITLTGALPLENARDAALFTAEGKKYLLVANDAQGVALLNVTQPSVPREVARVSILSPPYAQTNGVAVSDQALYTDREGSSVYRIGVATTYDTVLGMGVFRVFALNDPLPGEEILPRFIGGAILAADYSGVPTKVAIVDKYAYVTTLLLGIQIVDINKVIEPHLPSANVLAGAVDTTAQDGAETWPIDIKAIGTHVFALTRRLGLSSGELIAVDGSNPAIAQITDAAPLSRPNKLAVVGSVPIINRDGSENVKDLAFVSNGNQLQIVDVTDISQLVYLSTLTLEENIGNLTVDLERRLLYISQGVGKIQIVDLREIRNPKAVGTLAVATPGVLISEGGNLYIAEGTAGVKIAQLTEGVIRFEDQHQNQVVGAVTDGVTQVEVIVEGIEDTTRPVTLTLEDSNVPQLGGIGGWVDGTSRPATITVTPQVESGVIRAKAKYEVPETFVRFGSNGQPVDPAELEIPERGVKVTAKQLTAQGVSITLANEQLILKRPPVLLVHGTWGGPETWEKFEPQLNQKNLFTVLSADYSKPQDGYQFSNVGSLAVNYHIIEIYIERLLDKLIGKGIAATKADIVAHSLGGLVVRKYCAVRQDDCRRNIHKLITLGTPHLGTEVANFLESKRGTEPYSIFLRKIHKYFPGSVDGPALSEQAVGGPTIQDLLNNPLPVPMHMIVGQTPDGMMPYDLGLGVMWAGFRAIFNIVPDVSFPDRITFDPLGQEVLIHSVPMFGLTEPSGVPDISLGRNDRLVAMYSQRLRLYNNSISVFTEVDHVKIHDNEEPINNLVGGVKVLLESPTTSDLFLIE
;
A
#
# COMPACT_ATOMS: atom_id res chain seq x y z
N GLU A 1 -0.23 53.34 -36.02
CA GLU A 1 0.19 54.35 -37.01
C GLU A 1 1.41 55.12 -36.49
N ASN A 2 2.31 55.45 -37.43
CA ASN A 2 3.39 56.47 -37.44
C ASN A 2 4.44 56.52 -36.33
N VAL A 3 5.62 55.91 -36.57
CA VAL A 3 6.94 56.50 -36.23
C VAL A 3 7.99 56.07 -37.27
N SER A 4 8.69 57.06 -37.82
CA SER A 4 9.84 56.95 -38.72
C SER A 4 11.16 56.70 -37.98
N SER A 5 12.11 56.08 -38.69
CA SER A 5 13.58 56.09 -38.52
C SER A 5 14.24 55.42 -37.29
N THR A 6 15.12 54.48 -37.64
CA THR A 6 16.46 54.18 -37.06
C THR A 6 16.56 53.77 -35.59
N SER A 7 16.51 52.46 -35.35
CA SER A 7 17.53 51.74 -34.56
C SER A 7 17.43 50.23 -34.84
N THR A 8 18.53 49.61 -35.21
CA THR A 8 18.67 48.16 -35.36
C THR A 8 18.70 47.50 -33.98
N LEU A 9 17.57 46.96 -33.54
CA LEU A 9 17.52 45.88 -32.55
C LEU A 9 17.32 44.56 -33.30
N LYS A 10 18.33 43.70 -33.25
CA LYS A 10 18.28 42.33 -33.77
C LYS A 10 17.50 41.47 -32.76
N ASP A 11 16.19 41.37 -32.94
CA ASP A 11 15.38 40.41 -32.18
C ASP A 11 15.30 39.05 -32.89
N LEU A 12 15.69 38.01 -32.15
CA LEU A 12 15.64 36.60 -32.54
C LEU A 12 14.17 36.11 -32.64
N PRO A 13 13.85 35.21 -33.58
CA PRO A 13 12.48 34.77 -33.84
C PRO A 13 11.95 33.83 -32.74
N VAL A 14 10.78 34.16 -32.17
CA VAL A 14 9.98 33.20 -31.38
C VAL A 14 9.27 32.26 -32.37
N ARG A 15 9.83 31.07 -32.57
CA ARG A 15 9.15 29.99 -33.29
C ARG A 15 7.97 29.48 -32.42
N ARG A 16 6.76 29.40 -33.01
CA ARG A 16 5.57 28.64 -32.53
C ARG A 16 4.64 29.28 -31.47
N ALA A 17 4.23 30.53 -31.64
CA ALA A 17 3.05 31.03 -30.90
C ALA A 17 1.76 30.31 -31.40
N ILE A 18 0.95 29.81 -30.47
CA ILE A 18 -0.39 29.27 -30.77
C ILE A 18 -1.39 30.39 -30.51
N VAL A 19 -2.22 30.72 -31.50
CA VAL A 19 -3.27 31.73 -31.37
C VAL A 19 -4.62 31.06 -31.46
N ARG A 20 -5.51 31.36 -30.49
CA ARG A 20 -6.88 30.83 -30.45
C ARG A 20 -7.86 31.99 -30.43
N THR A 21 -8.99 31.83 -31.11
CA THR A 21 -10.10 32.79 -31.10
C THR A 21 -11.34 32.16 -30.50
N LYS A 22 -12.05 32.90 -29.65
CA LYS A 22 -13.37 32.53 -29.15
C LYS A 22 -14.37 33.62 -29.55
N LEU A 23 -15.44 33.24 -30.25
CA LEU A 23 -16.57 34.14 -30.50
C LEU A 23 -17.44 34.17 -29.26
N SER A 24 -17.66 35.35 -28.71
CA SER A 24 -18.65 35.53 -27.65
C SER A 24 -19.99 35.86 -28.28
N SER A 25 -20.97 35.01 -27.95
CA SER A 25 -22.40 35.08 -28.29
C SER A 25 -22.88 34.47 -29.63
N VAL A 26 -23.83 33.55 -29.46
CA VAL A 26 -24.75 32.92 -30.44
C VAL A 26 -24.23 31.68 -31.18
N GLY A 27 -24.88 30.54 -30.91
CA GLY A 27 -24.54 29.20 -31.39
C GLY A 27 -24.79 28.95 -32.87
N GLN A 28 -23.83 29.34 -33.71
CA GLN A 28 -23.72 28.84 -35.08
C GLN A 28 -22.30 28.37 -35.38
N SER A 29 -22.18 27.18 -35.96
CA SER A 29 -20.90 26.61 -36.41
C SER A 29 -20.42 27.33 -37.67
N VAL A 30 -19.22 27.89 -37.63
CA VAL A 30 -18.48 28.32 -38.82
C VAL A 30 -17.19 27.48 -38.90
N PRO A 31 -16.83 26.91 -40.06
CA PRO A 31 -15.69 26.01 -40.16
C PRO A 31 -14.35 26.75 -39.96
N PHE A 32 -13.38 26.00 -39.43
CA PHE A 32 -12.01 26.42 -39.09
C PHE A 32 -11.31 27.28 -40.15
N PRO A 33 -10.53 28.31 -39.78
CA PRO A 33 -9.62 28.95 -40.71
C PRO A 33 -8.49 27.98 -41.09
N ALA A 34 -8.29 27.79 -42.40
CA ALA A 34 -7.09 27.16 -42.93
C ALA A 34 -5.89 28.10 -42.73
N ILE A 35 -4.86 27.62 -42.04
CA ILE A 35 -3.59 28.35 -41.91
C ILE A 35 -2.85 28.24 -43.24
N ALA A 36 -2.73 29.35 -43.97
CA ALA A 36 -1.78 29.46 -45.07
C ALA A 36 -0.46 30.04 -44.52
N ASN A 37 0.55 29.17 -44.39
CA ASN A 37 1.99 29.42 -44.20
C ASN A 37 2.42 30.72 -43.50
N ALA A 38 2.96 30.60 -42.29
CA ALA A 38 3.70 31.66 -41.61
C ALA A 38 5.22 31.46 -41.75
N GLU A 39 5.83 32.11 -42.74
CA GLU A 39 7.25 32.46 -42.71
C GLU A 39 7.37 33.96 -42.51
N GLY A 40 7.88 34.40 -41.36
CA GLY A 40 8.14 35.81 -41.06
C GLY A 40 7.22 36.42 -39.98
N LYS A 41 7.62 37.59 -39.48
CA LYS A 41 7.18 38.26 -38.23
C LYS A 41 5.68 38.64 -38.11
N TYR A 42 4.79 38.16 -38.98
CA TYR A 42 3.37 38.51 -39.00
C TYR A 42 2.48 37.30 -39.32
N ALA A 43 1.28 37.23 -38.72
CA ALA A 43 0.24 36.25 -39.05
C ALA A 43 -0.98 36.97 -39.65
N LEU A 44 -1.49 36.47 -40.78
CA LEU A 44 -2.65 37.04 -41.48
C LEU A 44 -3.94 36.38 -41.00
N TYR A 45 -4.98 37.17 -40.70
CA TYR A 45 -6.31 36.67 -40.35
C TYR A 45 -7.34 37.17 -41.37
N ALA A 46 -8.14 36.26 -41.94
CA ALA A 46 -9.33 36.58 -42.70
C ALA A 46 -10.53 35.82 -42.11
N ILE A 47 -11.64 36.52 -41.89
CA ILE A 47 -12.92 35.96 -41.45
C ILE A 47 -13.84 35.94 -42.67
N ALA A 48 -14.25 34.76 -43.13
CA ALA A 48 -15.23 34.62 -44.21
C ALA A 48 -16.55 34.04 -43.65
N SER A 49 -17.68 34.67 -43.99
CA SER A 49 -19.03 34.17 -43.73
C SER A 49 -19.49 33.26 -44.87
N ALA A 50 -20.17 32.16 -44.56
CA ALA A 50 -20.62 31.15 -45.53
C ALA A 50 -22.07 31.32 -46.03
N THR A 51 -22.80 32.39 -45.66
CA THR A 51 -24.21 32.53 -46.06
C THR A 51 -24.64 33.97 -46.36
N ASP A 52 -25.16 34.19 -47.57
CA ASP A 52 -25.84 35.40 -48.05
C ASP A 52 -27.17 35.65 -47.35
N TRP A 53 -27.25 36.30 -46.18
CA TRP A 53 -28.50 36.97 -45.73
C TRP A 53 -28.20 38.18 -44.82
N ASN A 54 -28.93 39.27 -45.07
CA ASN A 54 -28.81 40.58 -44.44
C ASN A 54 -28.79 40.54 -42.89
N LEU A 55 -27.71 41.00 -42.28
CA LEU A 55 -27.69 41.44 -40.88
C LEU A 55 -27.14 42.87 -40.80
N PHE A 56 -28.06 43.83 -40.65
CA PHE A 56 -27.71 45.20 -40.30
C PHE A 56 -27.39 45.25 -38.80
N ALA A 57 -26.11 45.49 -38.52
CA ALA A 57 -25.51 46.01 -37.28
C ALA A 57 -25.77 45.26 -35.95
N SER A 58 -24.71 44.71 -35.38
CA SER A 58 -24.09 45.29 -34.18
C SER A 58 -22.70 44.67 -33.99
N SER A 59 -21.81 45.43 -33.35
CA SER A 59 -20.37 45.15 -33.18
C SER A 59 -20.05 43.69 -32.85
N LEU A 60 -19.22 43.04 -33.68
CA LEU A 60 -18.63 41.75 -33.34
C LEU A 60 -17.36 42.00 -32.50
N ALA A 61 -17.31 41.43 -31.30
CA ALA A 61 -16.09 41.38 -30.49
C ALA A 61 -15.43 40.02 -30.69
N VAL A 62 -14.22 40.02 -31.27
CA VAL A 62 -13.43 38.80 -31.42
C VAL A 62 -12.33 38.83 -30.38
N GLU A 63 -12.31 37.84 -29.49
CA GLU A 63 -11.21 37.66 -28.54
C GLU A 63 -10.10 36.84 -29.19
N VAL A 64 -8.90 37.42 -29.24
CA VAL A 64 -7.70 36.76 -29.70
C VAL A 64 -6.78 36.55 -28.50
N THR A 65 -6.49 35.30 -28.18
CA THR A 65 -5.54 34.95 -27.11
C THR A 65 -4.24 34.46 -27.72
N ALA A 66 -3.15 35.14 -27.38
CA ALA A 66 -1.79 34.70 -27.69
C ALA A 66 -1.14 34.17 -26.41
N THR A 67 -0.55 32.99 -26.51
CA THR A 67 0.14 32.32 -25.41
C THR A 67 1.60 32.14 -25.75
N ASP A 68 2.48 32.61 -24.87
CA ASP A 68 3.91 32.31 -24.96
C ASP A 68 4.16 30.84 -24.59
N PRO A 69 4.81 30.04 -25.46
CA PRO A 69 4.96 28.60 -25.24
C PRO A 69 5.95 28.24 -24.11
N LEU A 70 6.85 29.15 -23.71
CA LEU A 70 7.85 28.90 -22.67
C LEU A 70 7.37 29.39 -21.30
N SER A 71 6.78 30.58 -21.23
CA SER A 71 6.29 31.13 -19.95
C SER A 71 4.83 30.75 -19.65
N ARG A 72 4.09 30.24 -20.64
CA ARG A 72 2.64 29.96 -20.60
C ARG A 72 1.73 31.15 -20.26
N VAL A 73 2.28 32.36 -20.14
CA VAL A 73 1.51 33.58 -19.92
C VAL A 73 0.70 33.86 -21.19
N SER A 74 -0.61 34.04 -21.01
CA SER A 74 -1.55 34.31 -22.10
C SER A 74 -2.07 35.72 -21.99
N LYS A 75 -2.11 36.45 -23.11
CA LYS A 75 -2.74 37.76 -23.17
C LYS A 75 -3.88 37.72 -24.18
N THR A 76 -5.08 38.09 -23.73
CA THR A 76 -6.28 38.17 -24.56
C THR A 76 -6.53 39.62 -24.93
N LEU A 77 -6.75 39.87 -26.22
CA LEU A 77 -7.19 41.15 -26.73
C LEU A 77 -8.57 40.99 -27.35
N THR A 78 -9.52 41.81 -26.90
CA THR A 78 -10.84 41.91 -27.52
C THR A 78 -10.80 42.95 -28.62
N ILE A 79 -10.97 42.52 -29.86
CA ILE A 79 -11.03 43.44 -31.01
C ILE A 79 -12.50 43.66 -31.33
N SER A 80 -12.99 44.87 -31.08
CA SER A 80 -14.36 45.29 -31.35
C SER A 80 -14.40 46.35 -32.45
N GLY A 81 -15.26 46.17 -33.43
CA GLY A 81 -15.43 47.09 -34.55
C GLY A 81 -16.69 46.84 -35.36
N ASN A 82 -17.10 47.85 -36.15
CA ASN A 82 -18.12 47.71 -37.18
C ASN A 82 -17.45 47.23 -38.45
N TYR A 83 -17.61 45.95 -38.80
CA TYR A 83 -17.01 45.37 -40.00
C TYR A 83 -18.02 45.41 -41.15
N THR A 84 -17.68 46.07 -42.25
CA THR A 84 -18.30 45.84 -43.55
C THR A 84 -17.64 44.61 -44.18
N PHE A 85 -18.44 43.58 -44.49
CA PHE A 85 -17.94 42.34 -45.09
C PHE A 85 -17.45 42.60 -46.53
N PHE A 86 -16.17 42.35 -46.79
CA PHE A 86 -15.59 42.41 -48.14
C PHE A 86 -15.43 40.99 -48.71
N LYS A 87 -15.52 40.86 -50.04
CA LYS A 87 -15.11 39.64 -50.73
C LYS A 87 -13.64 39.34 -50.43
N ALA A 88 -13.32 38.06 -50.25
CA ALA A 88 -12.01 37.54 -49.82
C ALA A 88 -10.81 37.86 -50.73
N SER A 89 -10.95 38.70 -51.76
CA SER A 89 -9.91 39.05 -52.71
C SER A 89 -9.22 40.40 -52.47
N GLU A 90 -9.57 41.18 -51.44
CA GLU A 90 -9.09 42.57 -51.27
C GLU A 90 -8.65 42.97 -49.84
N ALA A 91 -8.25 42.04 -48.96
CA ALA A 91 -7.83 42.39 -47.60
C ALA A 91 -6.42 43.03 -47.56
N SER A 92 -6.35 44.37 -47.51
CA SER A 92 -5.11 45.14 -47.35
C SER A 92 -4.59 45.17 -45.90
N ASN A 93 -3.28 44.91 -45.77
CA ASN A 93 -2.41 44.85 -44.58
C ASN A 93 -2.76 45.75 -43.39
N ARG A 94 -2.83 45.16 -42.19
CA ARG A 94 -2.58 45.87 -40.92
C ARG A 94 -1.67 45.03 -40.01
N ASP A 95 -0.51 45.57 -39.69
CA ASP A 95 0.52 44.95 -38.85
C ASP A 95 0.30 45.28 -37.35
N ILE A 96 0.39 44.27 -36.48
CA ILE A 96 0.35 44.44 -35.01
C ILE A 96 1.73 44.11 -34.43
N LYS A 97 2.33 45.06 -33.69
CA LYS A 97 3.59 44.90 -32.96
C LYS A 97 3.29 44.58 -31.48
N LEU A 98 3.81 43.47 -30.97
CA LEU A 98 3.80 43.17 -29.53
C LEU A 98 4.95 43.94 -28.85
N VAL A 99 4.62 44.63 -27.75
CA VAL A 99 5.56 45.43 -26.96
C VAL A 99 6.26 44.54 -25.94
N ASP A 100 7.56 44.76 -25.79
CA ASP A 100 8.44 44.12 -24.79
C ASP A 100 7.97 44.48 -23.37
N LEU A 101 7.79 43.47 -22.51
CA LEU A 101 7.14 43.58 -21.20
C LEU A 101 8.14 43.54 -20.03
N SER A 102 9.41 43.83 -20.26
CA SER A 102 10.46 43.77 -19.23
C SER A 102 10.50 44.97 -18.27
N GLN A 103 9.39 45.68 -18.02
CA GLN A 103 9.37 46.90 -17.19
C GLN A 103 8.06 47.06 -16.38
N VAL A 104 7.47 45.98 -15.84
CA VAL A 104 6.53 46.13 -14.71
C VAL A 104 7.35 45.94 -13.44
N PRO A 105 7.50 46.96 -12.56
CA PRO A 105 8.19 46.80 -11.29
C PRO A 105 7.46 45.75 -10.44
N ASP A 106 8.19 44.77 -9.92
CA ASP A 106 7.65 43.82 -8.95
C ASP A 106 7.32 44.53 -7.63
N THR A 107 6.06 44.49 -7.24
CA THR A 107 5.57 45.04 -5.96
C THR A 107 5.00 43.97 -5.04
N THR A 108 5.13 42.69 -5.42
CA THR A 108 4.58 41.56 -4.66
C THR A 108 5.62 41.05 -3.66
N PRO A 109 5.29 40.95 -2.36
CA PRO A 109 6.20 40.33 -1.41
C PRO A 109 6.37 38.82 -1.67
N PRO A 110 7.58 38.27 -1.44
CA PRO A 110 7.86 36.84 -1.60
C PRO A 110 6.99 35.96 -0.70
N ALA A 111 6.50 34.84 -1.22
CA ALA A 111 5.69 33.90 -0.45
C ALA A 111 6.60 33.01 0.42
N LEU A 112 6.60 33.23 1.74
CA LEU A 112 7.42 32.51 2.71
C LEU A 112 6.64 31.40 3.43
N SER A 113 7.16 30.18 3.36
CA SER A 113 6.65 28.99 4.04
C SER A 113 7.69 28.42 5.00
N ILE A 114 7.22 27.85 6.10
CA ILE A 114 8.05 27.24 7.14
C ILE A 114 7.49 25.86 7.41
N LEU A 115 8.36 24.87 7.43
CA LEU A 115 8.04 23.49 7.74
C LEU A 115 9.04 23.02 8.78
N VAL A 116 8.55 22.59 9.95
CA VAL A 116 9.37 22.06 11.03
C VAL A 116 9.12 20.56 11.13
N ARG A 117 10.19 19.78 11.26
CA ARG A 117 10.14 18.31 11.34
C ARG A 117 11.10 17.83 12.41
N GLY A 118 10.75 16.74 13.08
CA GLY A 118 11.58 16.07 14.07
C GLY A 118 10.84 14.86 14.63
N GLU A 119 11.59 13.83 15.03
CA GLU A 119 11.08 12.57 15.58
C GLU A 119 10.11 12.72 16.74
N HIS A 120 10.33 13.76 17.54
CA HIS A 120 9.53 14.10 18.71
C HIS A 120 8.83 15.45 18.51
N TYR A 121 8.61 15.83 17.24
CA TYR A 121 7.87 17.02 16.85
C TYR A 121 6.46 16.64 16.41
N TYR A 122 5.53 16.60 17.36
CA TYR A 122 4.12 16.39 17.07
C TYR A 122 3.40 17.67 17.31
N GLY A 123 2.93 18.27 16.21
CA GLY A 123 2.23 19.53 16.24
C GLY A 123 2.95 20.60 17.06
N GLY A 124 3.89 21.37 16.52
CA GLY A 124 4.44 22.54 17.24
C GLY A 124 5.20 22.29 18.57
N SER A 125 5.19 21.08 19.13
CA SER A 125 5.89 20.68 20.35
C SER A 125 7.03 19.74 20.00
N ALA A 126 8.23 20.03 20.50
CA ALA A 126 9.45 19.25 20.33
C ALA A 126 9.97 18.75 21.67
N GLU A 127 10.68 17.63 21.69
CA GLU A 127 11.36 17.18 22.89
C GLU A 127 12.73 17.89 23.08
N ILE A 128 13.06 18.31 24.31
CA ILE A 128 14.36 18.93 24.65
C ILE A 128 15.49 17.96 24.32
N GLY A 129 16.56 18.46 23.70
CA GLY A 129 17.71 17.66 23.29
C GLY A 129 17.51 16.86 22.00
N LYS A 130 16.34 16.95 21.35
CA LYS A 130 16.07 16.33 20.05
C LYS A 130 16.16 17.35 18.92
N GLU A 131 16.86 16.97 17.85
CA GLU A 131 17.09 17.86 16.69
C GLU A 131 15.79 18.10 15.90
N LEU A 132 15.55 19.36 15.60
CA LEU A 132 14.47 19.84 14.75
C LEU A 132 15.08 20.34 13.45
N GLU A 133 14.54 19.85 12.34
CA GLU A 133 14.82 20.39 11.01
C GLU A 133 13.76 21.44 10.67
N ILE A 134 14.21 22.67 10.51
CA ILE A 134 13.38 23.82 10.12
C ILE A 134 13.71 24.13 8.67
N THR A 135 12.77 23.81 7.79
CA THR A 135 12.84 24.12 6.37
C THR A 135 12.06 25.39 6.09
N LEU A 136 12.75 26.43 5.63
CA LEU A 136 12.17 27.66 5.12
C LEU A 136 12.16 27.59 3.61
N THR A 137 11.00 27.75 2.98
CA THR A 137 10.92 27.84 1.52
C THR A 137 10.25 29.14 1.15
N ALA A 138 10.92 29.93 0.32
CA ALA A 138 10.37 31.15 -0.24
C ALA A 138 10.27 31.04 -1.76
N THR A 139 9.17 31.55 -2.31
CA THR A 139 8.94 31.59 -3.75
C THR A 139 8.49 32.98 -4.16
N ASP A 140 9.06 33.49 -5.23
CA ASP A 140 8.69 34.80 -5.78
C ASP A 140 8.92 34.81 -7.29
N ALA A 141 8.01 35.46 -8.01
CA ALA A 141 8.05 35.51 -9.47
C ALA A 141 9.12 36.48 -9.99
N GLY A 142 9.48 37.52 -9.22
CA GLY A 142 10.57 38.46 -9.49
C GLY A 142 11.95 37.99 -9.07
N GLY A 143 12.03 36.93 -8.27
CA GLY A 143 13.27 36.23 -7.95
C GLY A 143 13.75 36.44 -6.50
N ILE A 144 14.42 35.41 -5.98
CA ILE A 144 14.92 35.35 -4.61
C ILE A 144 16.33 34.73 -4.63
N SER A 145 17.25 35.32 -3.89
CA SER A 145 18.59 34.78 -3.63
C SER A 145 18.72 34.13 -2.24
N ALA A 146 19.64 33.17 -2.13
CA ALA A 146 20.01 32.49 -0.88
C ALA A 146 20.46 33.45 0.24
N THR A 147 20.90 34.66 -0.11
CA THR A 147 21.43 35.67 0.81
C THR A 147 20.37 36.58 1.42
N ASN A 148 19.13 36.55 0.92
CA ASN A 148 18.14 37.56 1.30
C ASN A 148 17.31 37.16 2.52
N LEU A 149 17.63 36.04 3.17
CA LEU A 149 16.99 35.56 4.37
C LEU A 149 17.79 35.98 5.62
N SER A 150 17.15 36.69 6.54
CA SER A 150 17.63 36.85 7.92
C SER A 150 16.82 35.96 8.86
N PHE A 151 17.53 35.25 9.74
CA PHE A 151 16.96 34.25 10.64
C PHE A 151 17.46 34.51 12.07
N ASN A 152 16.55 34.81 12.99
CA ASN A 152 16.88 35.11 14.38
C ASN A 152 16.27 34.08 15.34
N LEU A 153 17.07 33.58 16.28
CA LEU A 153 16.72 32.63 17.35
C LEU A 153 16.89 33.30 18.74
N ASN A 154 16.03 32.97 19.69
CA ASN A 154 16.14 33.40 21.08
C ASN A 154 15.65 32.28 22.03
N PRO A 155 16.43 31.82 23.04
CA PRO A 155 17.77 32.27 23.47
C PRO A 155 18.95 31.77 22.60
N ILE A 156 20.05 32.53 22.66
CA ILE A 156 21.23 32.44 21.78
C ILE A 156 22.26 31.50 22.40
N ASN A 157 22.27 30.22 22.03
CA ASN A 157 23.42 29.33 22.17
C ASN A 157 23.19 28.10 21.26
N ASP A 158 23.43 28.22 19.96
CA ASP A 158 23.37 27.06 19.06
C ASP A 158 24.24 27.19 17.80
N THR A 159 24.66 26.03 17.31
CA THR A 159 25.49 25.84 16.11
C THR A 159 24.59 25.68 14.88
N LEU A 160 24.43 26.73 14.08
CA LEU A 160 23.62 26.69 12.85
C LEU A 160 24.44 26.10 11.69
N ARG A 161 24.10 24.90 11.20
CA ARG A 161 24.50 24.45 9.85
C ARG A 161 23.37 24.78 8.88
N GLN A 162 23.60 25.81 8.07
CA GLN A 162 22.68 26.24 7.02
C GLN A 162 23.05 25.53 5.72
N THR A 163 22.08 24.87 5.09
CA THR A 163 22.17 24.51 3.68
C THR A 163 21.09 25.27 2.93
N SER A 164 21.47 25.91 1.83
CA SER A 164 20.55 26.64 0.96
C SER A 164 20.57 26.01 -0.43
N SER A 165 19.38 25.84 -1.00
CA SER A 165 19.20 25.39 -2.38
C SER A 165 18.24 26.35 -3.05
N CYS A 166 18.72 27.06 -4.06
CA CYS A 166 17.94 28.03 -4.83
C CYS A 166 17.83 27.58 -6.27
N ILE A 167 16.60 27.61 -6.77
CA ILE A 167 16.26 27.44 -8.19
C ILE A 167 15.56 28.70 -8.67
N PRO A 168 15.50 28.97 -9.99
CA PRO A 168 14.80 30.15 -10.50
C PRO A 168 13.34 30.19 -10.00
N GLY A 169 12.97 31.25 -9.28
CA GLY A 169 11.63 31.45 -8.70
C GLY A 169 11.43 30.95 -7.26
N GLY A 170 12.45 30.37 -6.62
CA GLY A 170 12.34 30.00 -5.21
C GLY A 170 13.62 29.46 -4.55
N CYS A 171 13.71 29.67 -3.25
CA CYS A 171 14.83 29.25 -2.42
C CYS A 171 14.34 28.46 -1.21
N THR A 172 15.07 27.41 -0.87
CA THR A 172 14.86 26.62 0.35
C THR A 172 16.09 26.70 1.23
N TRP A 173 15.89 26.99 2.51
CA TRP A 173 16.91 26.95 3.55
C TRP A 173 16.54 25.91 4.59
N ILE A 174 17.50 25.10 4.99
CA ILE A 174 17.33 24.10 6.04
C ILE A 174 18.22 24.48 7.22
N TYR A 175 17.59 24.60 8.38
CA TYR A 175 18.22 24.87 9.66
C TYR A 175 18.01 23.66 10.57
N ARG A 176 19.06 23.26 11.29
CA ARG A 176 18.98 22.26 12.35
C ARG A 176 19.08 22.97 13.69
N TYR A 177 18.12 22.69 14.56
CA TYR A 177 17.96 23.35 15.84
C TYR A 177 17.72 22.31 16.94
N ILE A 178 18.50 22.33 18.02
CA ILE A 178 18.34 21.41 19.14
C ILE A 178 17.92 22.24 20.36
N PRO A 179 16.68 22.13 20.85
CA PRO A 179 16.26 22.88 22.03
C PRO A 179 17.07 22.47 23.27
N GLN A 180 17.79 23.41 23.89
CA GLN A 180 18.65 23.19 25.07
C GLN A 180 17.93 23.46 26.40
N GLU A 181 18.39 22.92 27.53
CA GLU A 181 17.69 23.14 28.80
C GLU A 181 17.93 24.54 29.38
N THR A 182 16.88 25.37 29.51
CA THR A 182 16.94 26.68 30.17
C THR A 182 16.03 26.74 31.41
N GLY A 183 16.29 25.88 32.40
CA GLY A 183 15.82 26.01 33.78
C GLY A 183 14.30 25.97 34.07
N LEU A 184 13.44 25.86 33.06
CA LEU A 184 11.97 25.77 33.18
C LEU A 184 11.45 24.53 32.44
N PHE A 185 10.34 23.95 32.93
CA PHE A 185 9.75 22.69 32.44
C PHE A 185 9.25 22.73 30.98
N SER A 186 9.10 23.93 30.40
CA SER A 186 8.83 24.19 28.98
C SER A 186 9.17 25.64 28.66
N TYR A 187 9.76 25.92 27.50
CA TYR A 187 9.97 27.30 27.04
C TYR A 187 9.78 27.42 25.51
N PRO A 188 9.17 28.54 25.04
CA PRO A 188 8.94 28.74 23.62
C PRO A 188 10.21 29.25 22.93
N VAL A 189 10.61 28.57 21.88
CA VAL A 189 11.68 29.00 20.98
C VAL A 189 11.02 29.76 19.85
N THR A 190 11.19 31.08 19.82
CA THR A 190 10.63 31.91 18.75
C THR A 190 11.66 32.13 17.67
N ILE A 191 11.23 31.87 16.45
CA ILE A 191 12.08 31.89 15.27
C ILE A 191 11.47 32.88 14.28
N GLN A 192 12.25 33.91 13.96
CA GLN A 192 11.86 34.96 13.04
C GLN A 192 12.61 34.78 11.72
N ALA A 193 11.87 34.46 10.67
CA ALA A 193 12.36 34.41 9.31
C ALA A 193 11.88 35.64 8.55
N VAL A 194 12.82 36.49 8.12
CA VAL A 194 12.54 37.66 7.29
C VAL A 194 13.25 37.47 5.97
N ILE A 195 12.50 37.56 4.89
CA ILE A 195 13.03 37.46 3.55
C ILE A 195 12.69 38.69 2.73
N THR A 196 13.67 39.14 1.94
CA THR A 196 13.50 40.21 0.97
C THR A 196 13.69 39.63 -0.43
N ASP A 197 12.86 39.96 -1.40
CA ASP A 197 13.13 39.60 -2.80
C ASP A 197 14.29 40.43 -3.38
N ASP A 198 14.66 40.18 -4.63
CA ASP A 198 15.78 40.88 -5.28
C ASP A 198 15.47 42.35 -5.64
N VAL A 199 14.20 42.78 -5.51
CA VAL A 199 13.71 44.14 -5.81
C VAL A 199 13.44 44.96 -4.53
N GLY A 200 13.49 44.33 -3.36
CA GLY A 200 13.37 44.95 -2.04
C GLY A 200 12.04 44.73 -1.32
N ASN A 201 11.11 43.92 -1.85
CA ASN A 201 9.86 43.60 -1.16
C ASN A 201 10.11 42.59 -0.04
N ARG A 202 9.55 42.87 1.15
CA ARG A 202 9.85 42.12 2.38
C ARG A 202 8.66 41.26 2.82
N ALA A 203 8.90 39.98 3.06
CA ALA A 203 7.97 39.08 3.75
C ALA A 203 8.59 38.58 5.06
N GLU A 204 7.74 38.42 6.07
CA GLU A 204 8.17 38.01 7.40
C GLU A 204 7.24 36.94 7.93
N LYS A 205 7.81 35.91 8.56
CA LYS A 205 7.06 34.84 9.18
C LYS A 205 7.72 34.42 10.49
N LEU A 206 6.90 34.41 11.54
CA LEU A 206 7.25 33.97 12.87
C LEU A 206 6.71 32.56 13.07
N PHE A 207 7.49 31.71 13.74
CA PHE A 207 6.97 30.48 14.33
C PHE A 207 7.61 30.24 15.68
N SER A 208 6.90 29.50 16.53
CA SER A 208 7.40 29.09 17.82
C SER A 208 7.34 27.58 17.95
N VAL A 209 8.36 27.00 18.58
CA VAL A 209 8.38 25.58 18.96
C VAL A 209 8.44 25.50 20.48
N SER A 210 7.54 24.70 21.07
CA SER A 210 7.54 24.43 22.50
C SER A 210 8.47 23.26 22.80
N ALA A 211 9.51 23.44 23.60
CA ALA A 211 10.44 22.37 23.95
C ALA A 211 10.06 21.70 25.29
N ASN A 212 9.82 20.38 25.30
CA ASN A 212 9.24 19.62 26.42
C ASN A 212 10.06 18.36 26.78
N ARG A 213 9.93 17.82 28.00
CA ARG A 213 10.53 16.52 28.38
C ARG A 213 9.57 15.36 28.09
N SER A 214 10.10 14.20 27.67
CA SER A 214 9.29 12.98 27.43
C SER A 214 8.53 12.51 28.70
N GLY A 215 7.29 12.05 28.51
CA GLY A 215 6.42 11.55 29.58
C GLY A 215 5.78 12.62 30.47
N THR A 216 6.02 13.91 30.20
CA THR A 216 5.40 15.01 30.93
C THR A 216 4.04 15.34 30.30
N ILE A 217 2.94 15.27 31.07
CA ILE A 217 1.69 15.93 30.65
C ILE A 217 1.98 17.43 30.69
N LEU A 218 1.84 18.12 29.55
CA LEU A 218 1.84 19.59 29.53
C LEU A 218 0.76 20.06 30.48
N GLN A 219 1.14 20.66 31.62
CA GLN A 219 0.12 21.29 32.46
C GLN A 219 -0.45 22.47 31.66
N PRO A 220 -1.79 22.54 31.51
CA PRO A 220 -2.43 23.68 30.85
C PRO A 220 -1.90 24.97 31.50
N ASP A 221 -1.50 25.96 30.70
CA ASP A 221 -1.07 27.25 31.23
C ASP A 221 -2.34 28.09 31.44
N PRO A 222 -2.84 28.27 32.69
CA PRO A 222 -4.12 28.94 32.93
C PRO A 222 -4.11 30.42 32.51
N ASN A 223 -2.94 30.95 32.12
CA ASN A 223 -2.75 32.31 31.68
C ASN A 223 -2.58 32.49 30.16
N LYS A 224 -2.54 31.42 29.37
CA LYS A 224 -2.40 31.49 27.91
C LYS A 224 -3.62 30.91 27.20
N PRO A 225 -3.96 31.44 26.00
CA PRO A 225 -5.00 30.85 25.15
C PRO A 225 -4.49 29.58 24.45
N PRO A 226 -5.40 28.66 24.08
CA PRO A 226 -5.04 27.46 23.36
C PRO A 226 -4.63 27.81 21.93
N SER A 227 -3.82 26.98 21.29
CA SER A 227 -3.40 27.17 19.90
C SER A 227 -3.30 25.84 19.15
N VAL A 228 -3.64 25.85 17.87
CA VAL A 228 -3.47 24.70 16.98
C VAL A 228 -2.00 24.52 16.67
N LEU A 229 -1.60 23.28 16.73
CA LEU A 229 -0.23 22.89 16.66
C LEU A 229 0.22 22.70 15.20
N ILE A 230 1.29 23.38 14.79
CA ILE A 230 1.75 23.44 13.40
C ILE A 230 2.11 22.03 12.90
N GLY A 231 1.53 21.61 11.77
CA GLY A 231 1.80 20.30 11.16
C GLY A 231 1.05 19.11 11.79
N SER A 232 0.16 19.34 12.76
CA SER A 232 -0.60 18.28 13.46
C SER A 232 -1.87 17.80 12.75
N ILE A 233 -2.20 18.35 11.58
CA ILE A 233 -3.52 18.16 10.97
C ILE A 233 -3.47 17.04 9.93
N ASP A 234 -4.37 16.07 10.09
CA ASP A 234 -4.54 14.90 9.20
C ASP A 234 -6.01 14.85 8.73
N PRO A 235 -6.30 14.80 7.42
CA PRO A 235 -5.37 14.90 6.30
C PRO A 235 -4.73 16.31 6.24
N PRO A 236 -3.48 16.44 5.78
CA PRO A 236 -2.83 17.74 5.63
C PRO A 236 -3.59 18.69 4.69
N ASN A 237 -3.42 19.99 4.89
CA ASN A 237 -4.03 21.01 4.05
C ASN A 237 -3.66 20.83 2.56
N GLY A 238 -4.67 20.79 1.69
CA GLY A 238 -4.57 20.57 0.25
C GLY A 238 -4.60 19.12 -0.21
N SER A 239 -4.85 18.14 0.69
CA SER A 239 -4.89 16.72 0.32
C SER A 239 -5.99 16.42 -0.72
N ILE A 240 -5.77 15.46 -1.62
CA ILE A 240 -6.84 14.95 -2.50
C ILE A 240 -6.88 13.42 -2.46
N GLY A 241 -7.91 12.81 -3.05
CA GLY A 241 -8.09 11.35 -3.00
C GLY A 241 -8.34 10.85 -1.58
N VAL A 242 -8.72 11.76 -0.66
CA VAL A 242 -8.96 11.44 0.74
C VAL A 242 -10.18 10.53 0.84
N PRO A 243 -10.05 9.30 1.36
CA PRO A 243 -11.15 8.35 1.44
C PRO A 243 -12.41 9.01 1.99
N VAL A 244 -13.57 8.69 1.42
CA VAL A 244 -14.83 9.32 1.83
C VAL A 244 -15.21 9.03 3.29
N ASN A 245 -14.56 8.04 3.92
CA ASN A 245 -14.69 7.68 5.33
C ASN A 245 -13.56 8.24 6.23
N GLN A 246 -12.74 9.18 5.75
CA GLN A 246 -11.60 9.74 6.50
C GLN A 246 -12.03 10.38 7.83
N ILE A 247 -11.33 10.02 8.91
CA ILE A 247 -11.36 10.74 10.20
C ILE A 247 -10.35 11.88 10.14
N ILE A 248 -10.75 13.09 10.54
CA ILE A 248 -9.85 14.24 10.60
C ILE A 248 -9.27 14.40 12.01
N ARG A 249 -7.98 14.72 12.14
CA ARG A 249 -7.29 14.88 13.42
C ARG A 249 -6.57 16.23 13.51
N ILE A 250 -6.58 16.85 14.68
CA ILE A 250 -6.02 18.19 14.94
C ILE A 250 -5.36 18.21 16.33
N GLY A 251 -4.09 18.64 16.44
CA GLY A 251 -3.40 18.83 17.72
C GLY A 251 -3.50 20.25 18.29
N PHE A 252 -3.51 20.38 19.62
CA PHE A 252 -3.59 21.63 20.38
C PHE A 252 -2.55 21.72 21.52
N THR A 253 -2.13 22.94 21.86
CA THR A 253 -1.15 23.22 22.94
C THR A 253 -1.63 22.83 24.33
N GLU A 254 -2.95 22.81 24.55
CA GLU A 254 -3.60 22.52 25.83
C GLU A 254 -4.99 21.91 25.57
N PRO A 255 -5.69 21.36 26.58
CA PRO A 255 -7.00 20.76 26.38
C PRO A 255 -8.03 21.85 26.06
N VAL A 256 -8.75 21.65 24.97
CA VAL A 256 -9.74 22.59 24.45
C VAL A 256 -11.17 22.09 24.69
N ASP A 257 -12.07 23.02 24.97
CA ASP A 257 -13.51 22.78 24.98
C ASP A 257 -14.02 22.72 23.52
N ILE A 258 -14.47 21.53 23.14
CA ILE A 258 -14.96 21.23 21.81
C ILE A 258 -16.48 21.12 21.80
N ASN A 259 -17.12 22.21 21.35
CA ASN A 259 -18.54 22.22 21.00
C ASN A 259 -18.69 22.32 19.47
N SER A 260 -19.83 21.87 18.94
CA SER A 260 -20.10 21.77 17.49
C SER A 260 -20.05 23.11 16.71
N GLY A 261 -19.85 24.25 17.38
CA GLY A 261 -19.66 25.57 16.77
C GLY A 261 -18.20 26.05 16.70
N ASN A 262 -17.24 25.32 17.29
CA ASN A 262 -15.86 25.77 17.46
C ASN A 262 -14.93 25.24 16.36
N LEU A 263 -15.14 23.97 15.97
CA LEU A 263 -14.51 23.30 14.84
C LEU A 263 -15.60 22.96 13.85
N ILE A 264 -15.48 23.43 12.60
CA ILE A 264 -16.54 23.27 11.60
C ILE A 264 -15.96 22.59 10.38
N LEU A 265 -16.29 21.31 10.17
CA LEU A 265 -16.13 20.67 8.88
C LEU A 265 -17.23 21.16 7.95
N LYS A 266 -16.84 21.66 6.78
CA LYS A 266 -17.77 22.12 5.74
C LYS A 266 -17.21 21.82 4.36
N GLU A 267 -18.07 21.76 3.36
CA GLU A 267 -17.64 21.87 1.98
C GLU A 267 -17.05 23.25 1.72
N ILE A 268 -16.15 23.34 0.73
CA ILE A 268 -15.66 24.65 0.25
C ILE A 268 -16.82 25.50 -0.30
N SER A 269 -17.89 24.87 -0.77
CA SER A 269 -19.16 25.52 -1.17
C SER A 269 -19.86 26.25 -0.01
N GLY A 270 -19.49 25.95 1.25
CA GLY A 270 -20.02 26.58 2.46
C GLY A 270 -20.99 25.70 3.26
N ALA A 271 -21.42 24.54 2.75
CA ALA A 271 -22.33 23.63 3.45
C ALA A 271 -21.61 22.90 4.61
N THR A 272 -22.14 22.98 5.84
CA THR A 272 -21.59 22.28 7.00
C THR A 272 -21.81 20.77 6.93
N VAL A 273 -20.82 19.98 7.35
CA VAL A 273 -20.89 18.51 7.44
C VAL A 273 -21.14 18.12 8.90
N ASP A 274 -22.12 17.24 9.12
CA ASP A 274 -22.41 16.72 10.46
C ASP A 274 -21.31 15.72 10.89
N ALA A 275 -20.74 15.94 12.08
CA ALA A 275 -19.63 15.18 12.61
C ALA A 275 -19.69 15.08 14.13
N ASP A 276 -19.13 14.01 14.67
CA ASP A 276 -18.85 13.85 16.09
C ASP A 276 -17.42 14.30 16.40
N TYR A 277 -17.24 14.98 17.53
CA TYR A 277 -15.96 15.52 17.96
C TYR A 277 -15.49 14.79 19.21
N ARG A 278 -14.25 14.31 19.23
CA ARG A 278 -13.67 13.56 20.36
C ARG A 278 -12.33 14.15 20.76
N THR A 279 -12.06 14.29 22.05
CA THR A 279 -10.74 14.66 22.57
C THR A 279 -9.95 13.42 22.98
N GLN A 280 -8.65 13.43 22.74
CA GLN A 280 -7.70 12.40 23.19
C GLN A 280 -6.36 13.05 23.62
N THR A 281 -5.53 12.32 24.36
CA THR A 281 -4.17 12.76 24.71
C THR A 281 -3.16 11.75 24.19
N TYR A 282 -2.14 12.22 23.47
CA TYR A 282 -1.09 11.38 22.89
C TYR A 282 0.28 12.03 23.16
N ASN A 283 1.23 11.31 23.77
CA ASN A 283 2.57 11.81 24.12
C ASN A 283 2.59 13.18 24.85
N GLY A 284 1.62 13.43 25.75
CA GLY A 284 1.52 14.69 26.49
C GLY A 284 0.88 15.86 25.73
N GLN A 285 0.44 15.63 24.48
CA GLN A 285 -0.22 16.59 23.60
C GLN A 285 -1.74 16.31 23.51
N TYR A 286 -2.53 17.37 23.37
CA TYR A 286 -3.99 17.29 23.30
C TYR A 286 -4.46 17.21 21.84
N LEU A 287 -5.23 16.19 21.49
CA LEU A 287 -5.72 15.91 20.14
C LEU A 287 -7.25 16.00 20.09
N VAL A 288 -7.77 16.53 18.99
CA VAL A 288 -9.20 16.45 18.63
C VAL A 288 -9.36 15.64 17.35
N GLU A 289 -10.24 14.65 17.37
CA GLU A 289 -10.69 13.92 16.20
C GLU A 289 -12.10 14.37 15.79
N ILE A 290 -12.29 14.59 14.49
CA ILE A 290 -13.58 14.88 13.86
C ILE A 290 -13.96 13.65 13.05
N HIS A 291 -15.07 13.02 13.44
CA HIS A 291 -15.62 11.81 12.84
C HIS A 291 -16.87 12.20 12.03
N PRO A 292 -16.80 12.32 10.69
CA PRO A 292 -17.99 12.57 9.89
C PRO A 292 -19.05 11.48 10.14
N LYS A 293 -20.29 11.87 10.42
CA LYS A 293 -21.37 10.89 10.70
C LYS A 293 -21.78 10.10 9.45
N SER A 294 -21.56 10.68 8.27
CA SER A 294 -21.77 10.04 6.96
C SER A 294 -20.55 10.24 6.07
N ASN A 295 -20.49 9.50 4.95
CA ASN A 295 -19.36 9.55 4.04
C ASN A 295 -19.35 10.93 3.44
N LEU A 296 -18.15 11.47 3.28
CA LEU A 296 -17.94 12.67 2.54
C LEU A 296 -18.35 12.43 1.09
N ASN A 297 -18.84 13.49 0.44
CA ASN A 297 -19.30 13.43 -0.94
C ASN A 297 -18.11 13.16 -1.86
N PHE A 298 -18.28 12.34 -2.89
CA PHE A 298 -17.26 12.09 -3.91
C PHE A 298 -16.98 13.35 -4.74
N LYS A 299 -15.72 13.51 -5.18
CA LYS A 299 -15.25 14.64 -5.98
C LYS A 299 -15.57 16.01 -5.33
N THR A 300 -15.59 16.04 -4.01
CA THR A 300 -15.95 17.24 -3.25
C THR A 300 -14.77 17.70 -2.44
N SER A 301 -14.53 19.01 -2.51
CA SER A 301 -13.53 19.66 -1.67
C SER A 301 -14.17 20.14 -0.37
N TYR A 302 -13.57 19.70 0.73
CA TYR A 302 -13.91 20.04 2.10
C TYR A 302 -12.91 21.03 2.66
N GLN A 303 -13.34 21.74 3.69
CA GLN A 303 -12.50 22.54 4.55
C GLN A 303 -12.95 22.41 6.01
N VAL A 304 -11.98 22.44 6.92
CA VAL A 304 -12.19 22.44 8.36
C VAL A 304 -11.78 23.82 8.85
N ASP A 305 -12.75 24.58 9.35
CA ASP A 305 -12.51 25.85 10.01
C ASP A 305 -12.22 25.59 11.49
N ILE A 306 -11.02 25.95 11.90
CA ILE A 306 -10.61 25.96 13.30
C ILE A 306 -10.75 27.40 13.78
N THR A 307 -11.85 27.69 14.46
CA THR A 307 -12.27 29.08 14.73
C THR A 307 -11.70 29.63 16.03
N ALA A 308 -11.73 30.96 16.18
CA ALA A 308 -11.38 31.62 17.44
C ALA A 308 -12.35 31.27 18.61
N HIS A 309 -13.47 30.59 18.33
CA HIS A 309 -14.43 30.16 19.35
C HIS A 309 -14.01 28.89 20.09
N VAL A 310 -12.98 28.16 19.62
CA VAL A 310 -12.33 27.13 20.43
C VAL A 310 -11.75 27.81 21.68
N THR A 311 -12.05 27.29 22.87
CA THR A 311 -11.57 27.85 24.15
C THR A 311 -10.94 26.78 25.03
N ASP A 312 -10.26 27.17 26.10
CA ASP A 312 -9.72 26.22 27.09
C ASP A 312 -10.81 25.40 27.77
N PHE A 313 -10.48 24.14 28.07
CA PHE A 313 -11.32 23.24 28.84
C PHE A 313 -11.17 23.49 30.35
N ASP A 314 -12.29 23.63 31.06
CA ASP A 314 -12.39 23.65 32.53
C ASP A 314 -11.63 24.82 33.24
N GLN A 315 -11.71 26.04 32.67
CA GLN A 315 -11.18 27.27 33.28
C GLN A 315 -12.30 28.22 33.76
N PRO A 316 -12.12 28.96 34.89
CA PRO A 316 -13.11 29.92 35.39
C PRO A 316 -13.46 31.06 34.41
N THR A 317 -12.54 31.39 33.51
CA THR A 317 -12.71 32.35 32.40
C THR A 317 -12.05 31.78 31.13
N PRO A 318 -12.81 31.14 30.24
CA PRO A 318 -12.28 30.51 29.03
C PRO A 318 -11.65 31.55 28.07
N ARG A 319 -10.47 31.26 27.53
CA ARG A 319 -9.77 32.13 26.57
C ARG A 319 -9.91 31.59 25.15
N ALA A 320 -10.05 32.48 24.19
CA ALA A 320 -10.23 32.15 22.77
C ALA A 320 -8.92 31.67 22.11
N LEU A 321 -9.04 30.76 21.15
CA LEU A 321 -7.93 30.19 20.39
C LEU A 321 -7.05 31.26 19.72
N ALA A 322 -5.74 31.16 19.91
CA ALA A 322 -4.77 32.16 19.49
C ALA A 322 -4.51 32.20 17.97
N ASN A 323 -4.60 31.06 17.29
CA ASN A 323 -4.25 30.91 15.86
C ASN A 323 -5.32 30.10 15.09
N PRO A 324 -6.52 30.68 14.90
CA PRO A 324 -7.52 30.07 14.04
C PRO A 324 -6.98 29.87 12.62
N GLN A 325 -7.34 28.75 11.99
CA GLN A 325 -6.90 28.41 10.63
C GLN A 325 -7.94 27.56 9.90
N THR A 326 -7.86 27.54 8.57
CA THR A 326 -8.71 26.72 7.71
C THR A 326 -7.87 25.73 6.93
N VAL A 327 -8.27 24.45 6.94
CA VAL A 327 -7.59 23.35 6.25
C VAL A 327 -8.52 22.72 5.22
N ALA A 328 -8.08 22.57 3.97
CA ALA A 328 -8.87 21.99 2.90
C ALA A 328 -8.38 20.60 2.46
N PHE A 329 -9.26 19.77 1.93
CA PHE A 329 -8.92 18.50 1.28
C PHE A 329 -10.01 18.07 0.27
N THR A 330 -9.76 17.10 -0.60
CA THR A 330 -10.71 16.64 -1.64
C THR A 330 -10.83 15.12 -1.66
N THR A 331 -12.04 14.61 -1.83
CA THR A 331 -12.35 13.16 -1.90
C THR A 331 -12.18 12.58 -3.31
N PRO A 332 -12.05 11.24 -3.47
CA PRO A 332 -11.92 10.55 -4.76
C PRO A 332 -13.06 10.83 -5.73
N ALA A 333 -12.81 10.60 -7.02
CA ALA A 333 -13.83 10.58 -8.06
C ALA A 333 -14.11 9.14 -8.53
N ILE A 334 -15.33 8.89 -9.00
CA ILE A 334 -15.64 7.68 -9.78
C ILE A 334 -15.32 7.98 -11.23
N THR A 335 -14.50 7.17 -11.86
CA THR A 335 -14.09 7.34 -13.26
C THR A 335 -14.51 6.16 -14.12
N LEU A 336 -14.76 6.45 -15.41
CA LEU A 336 -15.01 5.42 -16.42
C LEU A 336 -13.67 4.80 -16.80
N THR A 337 -13.48 3.52 -16.52
CA THR A 337 -12.22 2.79 -16.73
C THR A 337 -12.24 1.92 -17.98
N GLY A 338 -13.42 1.46 -18.42
CA GLY A 338 -13.56 0.63 -19.61
C GLY A 338 -14.86 0.88 -20.37
N ALA A 339 -14.86 0.53 -21.65
CA ALA A 339 -16.06 0.58 -22.50
C ALA A 339 -16.01 -0.52 -23.56
N LEU A 340 -17.15 -1.13 -23.83
CA LEU A 340 -17.35 -2.08 -24.91
C LEU A 340 -18.62 -1.69 -25.69
N PRO A 341 -18.54 -1.50 -27.02
CA PRO A 341 -19.73 -1.22 -27.81
C PRO A 341 -20.66 -2.43 -27.79
N LEU A 342 -21.89 -2.20 -27.34
CA LEU A 342 -23.01 -3.14 -27.35
C LEU A 342 -24.28 -2.36 -27.65
N GLU A 343 -25.08 -2.84 -28.58
CA GLU A 343 -26.34 -2.17 -28.89
C GLU A 343 -27.47 -2.70 -27.99
N ASN A 344 -28.19 -1.81 -27.31
CA ASN A 344 -29.46 -2.08 -26.64
C ASN A 344 -29.46 -3.21 -25.59
N ALA A 345 -28.65 -3.07 -24.54
CA ALA A 345 -28.70 -3.97 -23.38
C ALA A 345 -29.99 -3.79 -22.55
N ARG A 346 -30.71 -4.89 -22.30
CA ARG A 346 -32.01 -4.91 -21.57
C ARG A 346 -31.92 -5.41 -20.13
N ASP A 347 -30.97 -6.31 -19.89
CA ASP A 347 -30.70 -6.91 -18.59
C ASP A 347 -29.30 -7.51 -18.59
N ALA A 348 -28.72 -7.70 -17.41
CA ALA A 348 -27.43 -8.36 -17.30
C ALA A 348 -27.32 -9.11 -15.97
N ALA A 349 -26.48 -10.14 -15.96
CA ALA A 349 -26.14 -10.93 -14.79
C ALA A 349 -24.62 -11.14 -14.75
N LEU A 350 -24.02 -10.93 -13.58
CA LEU A 350 -22.59 -11.09 -13.35
C LEU A 350 -22.33 -12.43 -12.65
N PHE A 351 -21.25 -13.12 -13.00
CA PHE A 351 -20.83 -14.34 -12.32
C PHE A 351 -19.31 -14.54 -12.39
N THR A 352 -18.76 -15.28 -11.44
CA THR A 352 -17.33 -15.62 -11.37
C THR A 352 -17.10 -17.12 -11.57
N ALA A 353 -16.11 -17.48 -12.39
CA ALA A 353 -15.70 -18.86 -12.67
C ALA A 353 -14.18 -18.95 -12.83
N GLU A 354 -13.52 -19.83 -12.07
CA GLU A 354 -12.05 -20.03 -12.06
C GLU A 354 -11.25 -18.73 -11.92
N GLY A 355 -11.69 -17.84 -11.02
CA GLY A 355 -11.05 -16.54 -10.78
C GLY A 355 -11.26 -15.48 -11.89
N LYS A 356 -11.96 -15.82 -12.98
CA LYS A 356 -12.38 -14.90 -14.03
C LYS A 356 -13.80 -14.40 -13.80
N LYS A 357 -14.05 -13.14 -14.14
CA LYS A 357 -15.37 -12.50 -14.03
C LYS A 357 -16.01 -12.36 -15.40
N TYR A 358 -17.29 -12.73 -15.48
CA TYR A 358 -18.06 -12.68 -16.72
C TYR A 358 -19.40 -11.96 -16.53
N LEU A 359 -19.77 -11.17 -17.53
CA LEU A 359 -21.06 -10.50 -17.62
C LEU A 359 -21.89 -11.13 -18.74
N LEU A 360 -23.04 -11.71 -18.38
CA LEU A 360 -24.05 -12.21 -19.30
C LEU A 360 -25.06 -11.10 -19.58
N VAL A 361 -25.21 -10.67 -20.83
CA VAL A 361 -26.00 -9.49 -21.21
C VAL A 361 -27.10 -9.88 -22.20
N ALA A 362 -28.35 -9.54 -21.87
CA ALA A 362 -29.50 -9.63 -22.77
C ALA A 362 -29.50 -8.44 -23.75
N ASN A 363 -29.63 -8.72 -25.04
CA ASN A 363 -29.50 -7.75 -26.12
C ASN A 363 -30.67 -7.86 -27.13
N ASP A 364 -31.26 -6.73 -27.51
CA ASP A 364 -32.31 -6.68 -28.53
C ASP A 364 -31.79 -7.13 -29.91
N ALA A 365 -32.50 -8.07 -30.55
CA ALA A 365 -32.18 -8.64 -31.87
C ALA A 365 -30.88 -9.44 -32.00
N GLN A 366 -29.98 -9.41 -31.00
CA GLN A 366 -28.69 -10.15 -31.03
C GLN A 366 -28.61 -11.30 -30.02
N GLY A 367 -29.63 -11.51 -29.18
CA GLY A 367 -29.72 -12.63 -28.24
C GLY A 367 -28.98 -12.35 -26.92
N VAL A 368 -28.08 -13.25 -26.52
CA VAL A 368 -27.28 -13.12 -25.28
C VAL A 368 -25.81 -13.00 -25.62
N ALA A 369 -25.17 -11.94 -25.12
CA ALA A 369 -23.73 -11.74 -25.20
C ALA A 369 -23.07 -12.14 -23.88
N LEU A 370 -21.91 -12.81 -23.97
CA LEU A 370 -21.05 -13.11 -22.83
C LEU A 370 -19.79 -12.25 -22.94
N LEU A 371 -19.54 -11.44 -21.91
CA LEU A 371 -18.38 -10.57 -21.82
C LEU A 371 -17.44 -11.06 -20.73
N ASN A 372 -16.14 -11.11 -21.01
CA ASN A 372 -15.12 -11.23 -19.98
C ASN A 372 -14.81 -9.83 -19.45
N VAL A 373 -15.03 -9.66 -18.15
CA VAL A 373 -14.83 -8.41 -17.41
C VAL A 373 -13.84 -8.56 -16.26
N THR A 374 -13.02 -9.62 -16.31
CA THR A 374 -11.96 -9.87 -15.32
C THR A 374 -10.99 -8.68 -15.22
N GLN A 375 -10.76 -7.99 -16.35
CA GLN A 375 -10.05 -6.72 -16.41
C GLN A 375 -11.06 -5.59 -16.76
N PRO A 376 -11.57 -4.85 -15.76
CA PRO A 376 -12.60 -3.82 -15.93
C PRO A 376 -12.28 -2.75 -16.98
N SER A 377 -11.00 -2.45 -17.19
CA SER A 377 -10.56 -1.45 -18.17
C SER A 377 -10.48 -1.97 -19.61
N VAL A 378 -10.48 -3.29 -19.81
CA VAL A 378 -10.46 -3.94 -21.12
C VAL A 378 -11.55 -5.00 -21.20
N PRO A 379 -12.84 -4.62 -21.09
CA PRO A 379 -13.92 -5.56 -21.28
C PRO A 379 -13.87 -6.12 -22.71
N ARG A 380 -14.10 -7.43 -22.84
CA ARG A 380 -14.08 -8.11 -24.15
C ARG A 380 -15.30 -9.02 -24.31
N GLU A 381 -15.94 -8.97 -25.47
CA GLU A 381 -16.94 -9.98 -25.86
C GLU A 381 -16.25 -11.32 -26.17
N VAL A 382 -16.66 -12.38 -25.48
CA VAL A 382 -16.14 -13.75 -25.63
C VAL A 382 -16.99 -14.55 -26.59
N ALA A 383 -18.31 -14.45 -26.43
CA ALA A 383 -19.25 -15.25 -27.18
C ALA A 383 -20.59 -14.52 -27.31
N ARG A 384 -21.34 -14.90 -28.35
CA ARG A 384 -22.71 -14.46 -28.56
C ARG A 384 -23.56 -15.63 -28.98
N VAL A 385 -24.70 -15.78 -28.32
CA VAL A 385 -25.67 -16.84 -28.63
C VAL A 385 -26.95 -16.18 -29.11
N SER A 386 -27.27 -16.39 -30.39
CA SER A 386 -28.57 -16.01 -30.93
C SER A 386 -29.64 -16.96 -30.39
N ILE A 387 -30.68 -16.39 -29.78
CA ILE A 387 -31.74 -17.17 -29.11
C ILE A 387 -32.87 -17.56 -30.09
N LEU A 388 -33.11 -16.71 -31.09
CA LEU A 388 -34.09 -16.87 -32.16
C LEU A 388 -33.54 -16.16 -33.41
N SER A 389 -33.96 -16.57 -34.61
CA SER A 389 -33.47 -15.97 -35.85
C SER A 389 -33.85 -14.47 -35.92
N PRO A 390 -32.88 -13.54 -36.04
CA PRO A 390 -33.16 -12.10 -36.19
C PRO A 390 -34.04 -11.85 -37.42
N PRO A 391 -34.83 -10.76 -37.47
CA PRO A 391 -34.80 -9.58 -36.60
C PRO A 391 -35.88 -9.48 -35.50
N TYR A 392 -36.66 -10.54 -35.23
CA TYR A 392 -37.96 -10.40 -34.53
C TYR A 392 -38.01 -10.89 -33.06
N ALA A 393 -36.85 -11.06 -32.41
CA ALA A 393 -36.76 -11.56 -31.04
C ALA A 393 -36.26 -10.49 -30.06
N GLN A 394 -36.96 -10.33 -28.93
CA GLN A 394 -36.59 -9.43 -27.84
C GLN A 394 -36.20 -10.24 -26.61
N THR A 395 -34.92 -10.27 -26.26
CA THR A 395 -34.43 -10.91 -25.03
C THR A 395 -34.52 -9.90 -23.89
N ASN A 396 -35.39 -10.15 -22.91
CA ASN A 396 -35.77 -9.16 -21.90
C ASN A 396 -35.09 -9.34 -20.54
N GLY A 397 -34.81 -10.58 -20.17
CA GLY A 397 -34.30 -10.94 -18.84
C GLY A 397 -33.27 -12.04 -18.90
N VAL A 398 -32.25 -11.93 -18.05
CA VAL A 398 -31.22 -12.96 -17.85
C VAL A 398 -30.94 -13.15 -16.37
N ALA A 399 -30.61 -14.39 -15.99
CA ALA A 399 -30.11 -14.71 -14.66
C ALA A 399 -29.08 -15.84 -14.75
N VAL A 400 -28.20 -15.90 -13.76
CA VAL A 400 -27.23 -16.99 -13.57
C VAL A 400 -27.43 -17.55 -12.17
N SER A 401 -27.36 -18.86 -12.03
CA SER A 401 -27.49 -19.54 -10.73
C SER A 401 -26.18 -20.17 -10.34
N ASP A 402 -25.72 -19.90 -9.13
CA ASP A 402 -24.55 -20.58 -8.54
C ASP A 402 -24.92 -21.91 -7.88
N GLN A 403 -26.23 -22.17 -7.68
CA GLN A 403 -26.75 -23.36 -6.98
C GLN A 403 -27.33 -24.40 -7.95
N ALA A 404 -27.92 -23.95 -9.06
CA ALA A 404 -28.48 -24.83 -10.08
C ALA A 404 -27.35 -25.38 -10.95
N LEU A 405 -27.08 -26.67 -10.79
CA LEU A 405 -26.02 -27.36 -11.50
C LEU A 405 -26.62 -28.35 -12.50
N TYR A 406 -26.07 -28.36 -13.71
CA TYR A 406 -26.40 -29.33 -14.75
C TYR A 406 -25.30 -30.40 -14.82
N THR A 407 -25.68 -31.68 -14.80
CA THR A 407 -24.75 -32.77 -15.10
C THR A 407 -25.03 -33.30 -16.51
N ASP A 408 -24.00 -33.46 -17.33
CA ASP A 408 -24.17 -34.04 -18.67
C ASP A 408 -24.71 -35.48 -18.63
N ARG A 409 -25.09 -35.99 -19.82
CA ARG A 409 -25.57 -37.37 -20.01
C ARG A 409 -24.55 -38.44 -19.59
N GLU A 410 -23.27 -38.09 -19.47
CA GLU A 410 -22.19 -38.99 -19.08
C GLU A 410 -21.89 -38.96 -17.57
N GLY A 411 -22.60 -38.12 -16.81
CA GLY A 411 -22.41 -37.98 -15.36
C GLY A 411 -21.05 -37.38 -14.96
N SER A 412 -20.28 -36.86 -15.91
CA SER A 412 -18.84 -36.65 -15.76
C SER A 412 -18.47 -35.19 -15.50
N SER A 413 -19.35 -34.24 -15.85
CA SER A 413 -19.11 -32.81 -15.67
C SER A 413 -20.34 -32.10 -15.10
N VAL A 414 -20.08 -31.19 -14.18
CA VAL A 414 -21.08 -30.36 -13.49
C VAL A 414 -20.92 -28.92 -13.99
N TYR A 415 -22.00 -28.33 -14.50
CA TYR A 415 -21.98 -27.04 -15.15
C TYR A 415 -22.89 -26.04 -14.46
N ARG A 416 -22.48 -24.77 -14.42
CA ARG A 416 -23.34 -23.69 -13.95
C ARG A 416 -24.43 -23.38 -14.98
N ILE A 417 -25.58 -22.90 -14.52
CA ILE A 417 -26.72 -22.61 -15.39
C ILE A 417 -26.93 -21.10 -15.55
N GLY A 418 -26.98 -20.66 -16.80
CA GLY A 418 -27.52 -19.36 -17.20
C GLY A 418 -28.90 -19.51 -17.86
N VAL A 419 -29.79 -18.56 -17.66
CA VAL A 419 -31.13 -18.57 -18.28
C VAL A 419 -31.43 -17.24 -18.96
N ALA A 420 -32.26 -17.29 -19.99
CA ALA A 420 -32.76 -16.10 -20.67
C ALA A 420 -34.25 -16.22 -21.00
N THR A 421 -34.96 -15.10 -20.91
CA THR A 421 -36.34 -14.95 -21.35
C THR A 421 -36.40 -14.16 -22.65
N THR A 422 -37.21 -14.60 -23.60
CA THR A 422 -37.31 -13.97 -24.91
C THR A 422 -38.76 -13.94 -25.38
N TYR A 423 -39.14 -12.86 -26.05
CA TYR A 423 -40.43 -12.74 -26.71
C TYR A 423 -40.23 -12.77 -28.23
N ASP A 424 -40.92 -13.70 -28.89
CA ASP A 424 -41.02 -13.74 -30.34
C ASP A 424 -42.17 -12.85 -30.80
N THR A 425 -41.83 -11.71 -31.41
CA THR A 425 -42.84 -10.71 -31.83
C THR A 425 -43.65 -11.14 -33.05
N VAL A 426 -43.18 -12.13 -33.83
CA VAL A 426 -43.88 -12.63 -35.02
C VAL A 426 -44.87 -13.73 -34.64
N LEU A 427 -44.44 -14.66 -33.81
CA LEU A 427 -45.28 -15.77 -33.35
C LEU A 427 -46.12 -15.40 -32.12
N GLY A 428 -45.83 -14.27 -31.48
CA GLY A 428 -46.52 -13.84 -30.27
C GLY A 428 -46.27 -14.76 -29.07
N MET A 429 -45.10 -15.40 -29.00
CA MET A 429 -44.79 -16.42 -27.99
C MET A 429 -43.71 -15.98 -27.00
N GLY A 430 -43.93 -16.27 -25.73
CA GLY A 430 -42.95 -16.14 -24.66
C GLY A 430 -42.11 -17.40 -24.53
N VAL A 431 -40.80 -17.25 -24.49
CA VAL A 431 -39.83 -18.34 -24.57
C VAL A 431 -38.83 -18.26 -23.42
N PHE A 432 -38.54 -19.42 -22.82
CA PHE A 432 -37.50 -19.62 -21.81
C PHE A 432 -36.36 -20.45 -22.38
N ARG A 433 -35.12 -20.10 -22.07
CA ARG A 433 -33.91 -20.76 -22.57
C ARG A 433 -32.91 -20.97 -21.45
N VAL A 434 -32.18 -22.08 -21.53
CA VAL A 434 -31.20 -22.53 -20.54
C VAL A 434 -29.87 -22.79 -21.24
N PHE A 435 -28.80 -22.29 -20.65
CA PHE A 435 -27.44 -22.40 -21.12
C PHE A 435 -26.57 -23.06 -20.05
N ALA A 436 -25.75 -24.02 -20.46
CA ALA A 436 -24.61 -24.47 -19.65
C ALA A 436 -23.50 -23.43 -19.77
N LEU A 437 -22.99 -23.00 -18.62
CA LEU A 437 -21.82 -22.16 -18.43
C LEU A 437 -20.76 -23.04 -17.79
N ASN A 438 -19.86 -23.56 -18.63
CA ASN A 438 -18.85 -24.50 -18.17
C ASN A 438 -17.73 -23.77 -17.43
N ASP A 439 -17.24 -24.36 -16.34
CA ASP A 439 -16.00 -23.90 -15.74
C ASP A 439 -14.86 -24.10 -16.77
N PRO A 440 -14.09 -23.05 -17.10
CA PRO A 440 -13.04 -23.15 -18.09
C PRO A 440 -11.84 -23.90 -17.49
N LEU A 441 -11.06 -24.60 -18.32
CA LEU A 441 -9.73 -25.04 -17.89
C LEU A 441 -8.85 -23.81 -17.59
N PRO A 442 -7.81 -23.92 -16.74
CA PRO A 442 -6.89 -22.83 -16.49
C PRO A 442 -6.36 -22.21 -17.80
N GLY A 443 -6.67 -20.94 -18.02
CA GLY A 443 -6.29 -20.18 -19.23
C GLY A 443 -7.34 -20.12 -20.34
N GLU A 444 -8.42 -20.91 -20.30
CA GLU A 444 -9.47 -20.91 -21.32
C GLU A 444 -10.62 -19.93 -21.03
N GLU A 445 -11.42 -19.63 -22.05
CA GLU A 445 -12.61 -18.76 -21.96
C GLU A 445 -13.89 -19.60 -21.93
N ILE A 446 -14.92 -19.10 -21.23
CA ILE A 446 -16.23 -19.77 -21.20
C ILE A 446 -16.97 -19.56 -22.51
N LEU A 447 -17.54 -20.65 -23.05
CA LEU A 447 -18.43 -20.62 -24.20
C LEU A 447 -19.83 -21.11 -23.78
N PRO A 448 -20.86 -20.25 -23.74
CA PRO A 448 -22.21 -20.66 -23.37
C PRO A 448 -22.76 -21.68 -24.37
N ARG A 449 -23.27 -22.81 -23.86
CA ARG A 449 -23.90 -23.85 -24.68
C ARG A 449 -25.39 -23.91 -24.39
N PHE A 450 -26.22 -23.80 -25.42
CA PHE A 450 -27.65 -24.05 -25.29
C PHE A 450 -27.93 -25.51 -24.93
N ILE A 451 -28.69 -25.76 -23.86
CA ILE A 451 -28.97 -27.12 -23.35
C ILE A 451 -30.46 -27.43 -23.17
N GLY A 452 -31.34 -26.45 -23.34
CA GLY A 452 -32.78 -26.65 -23.21
C GLY A 452 -33.58 -25.37 -23.07
N GLY A 453 -34.91 -25.48 -23.05
CA GLY A 453 -35.80 -24.33 -22.96
C GLY A 453 -37.26 -24.67 -23.27
N ALA A 454 -38.19 -23.80 -22.90
CA ALA A 454 -39.63 -24.06 -23.05
C ALA A 454 -40.38 -22.87 -23.63
N ILE A 455 -41.62 -23.10 -24.05
CA ILE A 455 -42.60 -22.04 -24.34
C ILE A 455 -43.36 -21.76 -23.04
N LEU A 456 -43.34 -20.51 -22.59
CA LEU A 456 -44.01 -20.05 -21.37
C LEU A 456 -45.41 -19.50 -21.64
N ALA A 457 -45.57 -18.84 -22.78
CA ALA A 457 -46.80 -18.20 -23.22
C ALA A 457 -46.93 -18.38 -24.75
N ALA A 458 -48.13 -18.64 -25.23
CA ALA A 458 -48.43 -18.84 -26.65
C ALA A 458 -49.58 -17.90 -27.08
N ASP A 459 -49.70 -17.64 -28.39
CA ASP A 459 -50.84 -16.88 -28.95
C ASP A 459 -51.10 -15.52 -28.28
N TYR A 460 -50.04 -14.76 -28.01
CA TYR A 460 -50.10 -13.45 -27.34
C TYR A 460 -50.59 -13.50 -25.87
N SER A 461 -50.57 -14.66 -25.21
CA SER A 461 -51.08 -14.81 -23.84
C SER A 461 -50.22 -14.13 -22.77
N GLY A 462 -49.00 -13.69 -23.08
CA GLY A 462 -48.13 -12.98 -22.13
C GLY A 462 -46.71 -12.78 -22.63
N VAL A 463 -46.00 -11.79 -22.06
CA VAL A 463 -44.62 -11.43 -22.45
C VAL A 463 -43.69 -11.62 -21.25
N PRO A 464 -42.71 -12.55 -21.30
CA PRO A 464 -41.77 -12.74 -20.21
C PRO A 464 -40.73 -11.61 -20.19
N THR A 465 -40.48 -11.03 -19.02
CA THR A 465 -39.67 -9.81 -18.87
C THR A 465 -38.41 -10.03 -18.04
N LYS A 466 -38.52 -10.38 -16.76
CA LYS A 466 -37.41 -10.57 -15.83
C LYS A 466 -37.45 -11.98 -15.23
N VAL A 467 -36.32 -12.42 -14.71
CA VAL A 467 -36.16 -13.75 -14.14
C VAL A 467 -35.28 -13.69 -12.91
N ALA A 468 -35.66 -14.43 -11.86
CA ALA A 468 -34.83 -14.75 -10.72
C ALA A 468 -34.73 -16.27 -10.58
N ILE A 469 -33.62 -16.77 -10.03
CA ILE A 469 -33.42 -18.21 -9.82
C ILE A 469 -33.30 -18.48 -8.31
N VAL A 470 -34.04 -19.48 -7.84
CA VAL A 470 -33.94 -20.04 -6.49
C VAL A 470 -33.81 -21.55 -6.63
N ASP A 471 -32.69 -22.10 -6.17
CA ASP A 471 -32.34 -23.52 -6.39
C ASP A 471 -32.50 -23.88 -7.89
N LYS A 472 -33.24 -24.93 -8.24
CA LYS A 472 -33.51 -25.38 -9.61
C LYS A 472 -34.73 -24.71 -10.28
N TYR A 473 -35.31 -23.68 -9.66
CA TYR A 473 -36.55 -23.07 -10.14
C TYR A 473 -36.30 -21.63 -10.62
N ALA A 474 -36.82 -21.30 -11.80
CA ALA A 474 -36.79 -19.95 -12.34
C ALA A 474 -38.16 -19.28 -12.15
N TYR A 475 -38.17 -18.15 -11.46
CA TYR A 475 -39.33 -17.30 -11.25
C TYR A 475 -39.33 -16.22 -12.34
N VAL A 476 -40.25 -16.34 -13.30
CA VAL A 476 -40.29 -15.52 -14.50
C VAL A 476 -41.48 -14.56 -14.43
N THR A 477 -41.21 -13.27 -14.43
CA THR A 477 -42.27 -12.26 -14.54
C THR A 477 -42.81 -12.26 -15.95
N THR A 478 -44.13 -12.42 -16.08
CA THR A 478 -44.81 -12.50 -17.37
C THR A 478 -45.96 -11.51 -17.38
N LEU A 479 -45.90 -10.53 -18.28
CA LEU A 479 -46.98 -9.56 -18.45
C LEU A 479 -48.29 -10.31 -18.71
N LEU A 480 -49.39 -9.85 -18.10
CA LEU A 480 -50.74 -10.46 -18.13
C LEU A 480 -50.92 -11.78 -17.37
N LEU A 481 -49.86 -12.52 -17.05
CA LEU A 481 -49.96 -13.86 -16.41
C LEU A 481 -49.41 -13.93 -14.98
N GLY A 482 -48.81 -12.85 -14.48
CA GLY A 482 -48.19 -12.83 -13.15
C GLY A 482 -46.79 -13.45 -13.17
N ILE A 483 -46.46 -14.23 -12.13
CA ILE A 483 -45.15 -14.88 -12.02
C ILE A 483 -45.30 -16.35 -12.36
N GLN A 484 -44.67 -16.80 -13.44
CA GLN A 484 -44.62 -18.21 -13.81
C GLN A 484 -43.36 -18.86 -13.23
N ILE A 485 -43.50 -20.03 -12.62
CA ILE A 485 -42.38 -20.74 -11.99
C ILE A 485 -42.02 -21.94 -12.85
N VAL A 486 -40.81 -21.95 -13.38
CA VAL A 486 -40.30 -22.98 -14.29
C VAL A 486 -39.38 -23.91 -13.52
N ASP A 487 -39.61 -25.22 -13.60
CA ASP A 487 -38.63 -26.22 -13.16
C ASP A 487 -37.55 -26.38 -14.24
N ILE A 488 -36.34 -25.87 -13.97
CA ILE A 488 -35.25 -25.83 -14.93
C ILE A 488 -34.86 -27.24 -15.37
N ASN A 489 -34.93 -28.22 -14.47
CA ASN A 489 -34.56 -29.60 -14.77
C ASN A 489 -35.53 -30.28 -15.75
N LYS A 490 -36.78 -29.82 -15.82
CA LYS A 490 -37.77 -30.36 -16.77
C LYS A 490 -37.63 -29.82 -18.18
N VAL A 491 -36.84 -28.76 -18.39
CA VAL A 491 -36.70 -28.11 -19.71
C VAL A 491 -35.36 -28.38 -20.38
N ILE A 492 -34.44 -29.05 -19.69
CA ILE A 492 -33.14 -29.47 -20.22
C ILE A 492 -33.28 -30.77 -21.03
N GLU A 493 -32.57 -30.87 -22.15
CA GLU A 493 -32.60 -32.07 -23.00
C GLU A 493 -32.11 -33.32 -22.25
N PRO A 494 -32.81 -34.48 -22.39
CA PRO A 494 -33.64 -34.88 -23.54
C PRO A 494 -35.13 -34.48 -23.50
N HIS A 495 -35.57 -33.71 -22.50
CA HIS A 495 -36.99 -33.51 -22.19
C HIS A 495 -37.66 -32.29 -22.84
N LEU A 496 -37.81 -32.25 -24.18
CA LEU A 496 -38.75 -31.31 -24.81
C LEU A 496 -39.63 -31.98 -25.87
N PRO A 497 -40.95 -31.68 -25.97
CA PRO A 497 -41.78 -30.76 -25.19
C PRO A 497 -42.83 -31.52 -24.34
N SER A 498 -42.76 -31.45 -23.02
CA SER A 498 -43.87 -31.89 -22.15
C SER A 498 -44.60 -30.70 -21.55
N ALA A 499 -45.93 -30.67 -21.67
CA ALA A 499 -46.83 -29.60 -21.23
C ALA A 499 -46.81 -29.25 -19.71
N ASN A 500 -45.88 -29.79 -18.92
CA ASN A 500 -45.78 -29.66 -17.46
C ASN A 500 -44.43 -29.07 -17.00
N VAL A 501 -43.88 -28.10 -17.74
CA VAL A 501 -42.63 -27.38 -17.39
C VAL A 501 -42.82 -26.42 -16.21
N LEU A 502 -44.06 -25.96 -15.99
CA LEU A 502 -44.40 -25.09 -14.88
C LEU A 502 -44.48 -25.92 -13.59
N ALA A 503 -43.75 -25.48 -12.57
CA ALA A 503 -43.89 -25.97 -11.22
C ALA A 503 -45.11 -25.33 -10.55
N GLY A 504 -45.34 -24.04 -10.81
CA GLY A 504 -46.45 -23.26 -10.25
C GLY A 504 -46.57 -21.90 -10.93
N ALA A 505 -47.53 -21.11 -10.47
CA ALA A 505 -47.70 -19.72 -10.86
C ALA A 505 -48.23 -18.91 -9.67
N VAL A 506 -47.84 -17.63 -9.61
CA VAL A 506 -48.33 -16.68 -8.62
C VAL A 506 -49.18 -15.65 -9.35
N ASP A 507 -50.46 -15.61 -9.00
CA ASP A 507 -51.37 -14.58 -9.46
C ASP A 507 -51.04 -13.26 -8.75
N THR A 508 -50.74 -12.23 -9.54
CA THR A 508 -50.41 -10.90 -9.04
C THR A 508 -51.58 -9.93 -9.14
N THR A 509 -52.75 -10.37 -9.64
CA THR A 509 -53.95 -9.52 -9.65
C THR A 509 -54.31 -9.13 -8.23
N ALA A 510 -54.61 -7.84 -8.03
CA ALA A 510 -54.94 -7.34 -6.69
C ALA A 510 -56.24 -8.00 -6.19
N GLN A 511 -56.43 -8.10 -4.87
CA GLN A 511 -57.65 -8.67 -4.27
C GLN A 511 -58.95 -7.95 -4.70
N ASP A 512 -58.85 -6.77 -5.32
CA ASP A 512 -59.95 -5.98 -5.87
C ASP A 512 -60.28 -6.28 -7.35
N GLY A 513 -59.58 -7.21 -7.99
CA GLY A 513 -59.79 -7.60 -9.39
C GLY A 513 -59.14 -6.68 -10.42
N ALA A 514 -58.29 -5.71 -10.01
CA ALA A 514 -57.53 -4.90 -10.94
C ALA A 514 -56.35 -5.69 -11.55
N GLU A 515 -56.13 -5.54 -12.87
CA GLU A 515 -54.98 -6.12 -13.55
C GLU A 515 -53.67 -5.47 -13.07
N THR A 516 -52.90 -6.22 -12.28
CA THR A 516 -51.56 -5.83 -11.80
C THR A 516 -50.52 -6.76 -12.39
N TRP A 517 -49.46 -6.21 -13.01
CA TRP A 517 -48.43 -7.02 -13.66
C TRP A 517 -47.06 -6.81 -13.01
N PRO A 518 -46.23 -7.87 -12.89
CA PRO A 518 -44.89 -7.75 -12.37
C PRO A 518 -43.93 -7.13 -13.39
N ILE A 519 -43.06 -6.23 -12.93
CA ILE A 519 -42.13 -5.45 -13.76
C ILE A 519 -40.64 -5.67 -13.40
N ASP A 520 -40.35 -6.12 -12.19
CA ASP A 520 -39.00 -6.49 -11.75
C ASP A 520 -39.08 -7.60 -10.70
N ILE A 521 -38.02 -8.41 -10.61
CA ILE A 521 -37.96 -9.55 -9.68
C ILE A 521 -36.53 -9.78 -9.19
N LYS A 522 -36.39 -10.11 -7.91
CA LYS A 522 -35.13 -10.46 -7.24
C LYS A 522 -35.38 -11.55 -6.21
N ALA A 523 -34.36 -12.32 -5.88
CA ALA A 523 -34.44 -13.39 -4.91
C ALA A 523 -33.30 -13.32 -3.90
N ILE A 524 -33.56 -13.83 -2.70
CA ILE A 524 -32.54 -14.06 -1.68
C ILE A 524 -32.90 -15.28 -0.84
N GLY A 525 -31.93 -16.17 -0.65
CA GLY A 525 -32.19 -17.47 -0.04
C GLY A 525 -33.30 -18.20 -0.80
N THR A 526 -34.34 -18.60 -0.09
CA THR A 526 -35.54 -19.26 -0.66
C THR A 526 -36.68 -18.29 -0.98
N HIS A 527 -36.49 -16.98 -0.78
CA HIS A 527 -37.55 -15.99 -0.90
C HIS A 527 -37.42 -15.16 -2.17
N VAL A 528 -38.57 -14.80 -2.75
CA VAL A 528 -38.64 -14.06 -4.01
C VAL A 528 -39.44 -12.78 -3.81
N PHE A 529 -38.93 -11.67 -4.30
CA PHE A 529 -39.56 -10.37 -4.20
C PHE A 529 -39.79 -9.81 -5.60
N ALA A 530 -40.99 -9.31 -5.85
CA ALA A 530 -41.35 -8.72 -7.13
C ALA A 530 -41.97 -7.33 -6.96
N LEU A 531 -41.70 -6.45 -7.91
CA LEU A 531 -42.42 -5.19 -8.04
C LEU A 531 -43.54 -5.36 -9.06
N THR A 532 -44.72 -4.88 -8.71
CA THR A 532 -45.90 -4.91 -9.57
C THR A 532 -46.34 -3.49 -9.92
N ARG A 533 -47.12 -3.36 -11.00
CA ARG A 533 -47.76 -2.12 -11.40
C ARG A 533 -49.17 -2.38 -11.93
N ARG A 534 -50.12 -1.54 -11.52
CA ARG A 534 -51.52 -1.60 -11.97
C ARG A 534 -51.68 -1.00 -13.36
N LEU A 535 -52.38 -1.69 -14.26
CA LEU A 535 -52.59 -1.25 -15.62
C LEU A 535 -53.28 0.12 -15.68
N GLY A 536 -52.75 1.04 -16.49
CA GLY A 536 -53.31 2.39 -16.66
C GLY A 536 -53.16 3.32 -15.45
N LEU A 537 -52.60 2.83 -14.34
CA LEU A 537 -52.36 3.59 -13.12
C LEU A 537 -50.85 3.73 -12.87
N SER A 538 -50.51 4.64 -11.96
CA SER A 538 -49.14 4.77 -11.51
C SER A 538 -48.84 3.90 -10.28
N SER A 539 -49.87 3.42 -9.58
CA SER A 539 -49.74 2.60 -8.37
C SER A 539 -49.32 1.15 -8.66
N GLY A 540 -48.76 0.50 -7.63
CA GLY A 540 -48.31 -0.89 -7.64
C GLY A 540 -47.92 -1.35 -6.24
N GLU A 541 -47.27 -2.50 -6.11
CA GLU A 541 -46.88 -3.07 -4.81
C GLU A 541 -45.47 -3.70 -4.88
N LEU A 542 -44.76 -3.74 -3.75
CA LEU A 542 -43.69 -4.70 -3.50
C LEU A 542 -44.35 -5.94 -2.89
N ILE A 543 -44.28 -7.07 -3.56
CA ILE A 543 -44.82 -8.35 -3.08
C ILE A 543 -43.69 -9.27 -2.64
N ALA A 544 -43.89 -9.97 -1.53
CA ALA A 544 -43.04 -11.05 -1.06
C ALA A 544 -43.70 -12.40 -1.38
N VAL A 545 -42.93 -13.31 -1.94
CA VAL A 545 -43.36 -14.64 -2.34
C VAL A 545 -42.49 -15.67 -1.62
N ASP A 546 -43.13 -16.59 -0.92
CA ASP A 546 -42.42 -17.72 -0.34
C ASP A 546 -42.08 -18.75 -1.43
N GLY A 547 -40.78 -18.88 -1.72
CA GLY A 547 -40.25 -19.85 -2.67
C GLY A 547 -39.91 -21.21 -2.05
N SER A 548 -40.20 -21.44 -0.77
CA SER A 548 -39.94 -22.72 -0.09
C SER A 548 -40.65 -23.91 -0.76
N ASN A 549 -41.86 -23.69 -1.30
CA ASN A 549 -42.60 -24.67 -2.08
C ASN A 549 -43.09 -24.07 -3.41
N PRO A 550 -42.31 -24.22 -4.50
CA PRO A 550 -42.59 -23.60 -5.80
C PRO A 550 -43.90 -24.06 -6.45
N ALA A 551 -44.45 -25.21 -6.05
CA ALA A 551 -45.70 -25.74 -6.61
C ALA A 551 -46.96 -25.02 -6.10
N ILE A 552 -46.87 -24.40 -4.92
CA ILE A 552 -47.96 -23.68 -4.26
C ILE A 552 -47.49 -22.30 -3.76
N ALA A 553 -46.49 -21.72 -4.42
CA ALA A 553 -45.95 -20.42 -4.05
C ALA A 553 -47.07 -19.36 -4.03
N GLN A 554 -47.08 -18.55 -2.98
CA GLN A 554 -48.10 -17.53 -2.76
C GLN A 554 -47.47 -16.23 -2.25
N ILE A 555 -48.21 -15.14 -2.43
CA ILE A 555 -47.85 -13.85 -1.86
C ILE A 555 -48.06 -13.92 -0.35
N THR A 556 -47.01 -13.70 0.43
CA THR A 556 -47.05 -13.71 1.90
C THR A 556 -47.38 -12.34 2.48
N ASP A 557 -46.90 -11.28 1.83
CA ASP A 557 -47.21 -9.90 2.19
C ASP A 557 -47.02 -8.97 0.97
N ALA A 558 -47.64 -7.79 1.01
CA ALA A 558 -47.57 -6.79 -0.04
C ALA A 558 -47.53 -5.36 0.54
N ALA A 559 -46.56 -4.55 0.10
CA ALA A 559 -46.43 -3.16 0.49
C ALA A 559 -46.81 -2.22 -0.68
N PRO A 560 -47.77 -1.29 -0.52
CA PRO A 560 -48.25 -0.44 -1.61
C PRO A 560 -47.25 0.65 -2.00
N LEU A 561 -47.21 0.95 -3.30
CA LEU A 561 -46.30 1.89 -3.96
C LEU A 561 -47.05 2.80 -4.94
N SER A 562 -46.53 4.00 -5.17
CA SER A 562 -47.20 5.03 -5.97
C SER A 562 -46.74 5.11 -7.42
N ARG A 563 -45.47 4.77 -7.71
CA ARG A 563 -44.80 4.75 -9.03
C ARG A 563 -43.59 3.78 -9.08
N PRO A 564 -43.77 2.47 -8.83
CA PRO A 564 -42.65 1.52 -8.83
C PRO A 564 -42.01 1.36 -10.21
N ASN A 565 -40.69 1.13 -10.25
CA ASN A 565 -39.94 0.92 -11.49
C ASN A 565 -38.88 -0.19 -11.42
N LYS A 566 -37.96 -0.10 -10.44
CA LYS A 566 -36.80 -0.98 -10.21
C LYS A 566 -36.69 -1.45 -8.75
N LEU A 567 -36.19 -2.69 -8.59
CA LEU A 567 -35.94 -3.40 -7.33
C LEU A 567 -34.49 -3.87 -7.23
N ALA A 568 -33.87 -3.68 -6.06
CA ALA A 568 -32.72 -4.47 -5.61
C ALA A 568 -33.02 -5.06 -4.24
N VAL A 569 -32.52 -6.27 -4.00
CA VAL A 569 -32.64 -6.95 -2.72
C VAL A 569 -31.26 -7.47 -2.34
N VAL A 570 -30.93 -7.31 -1.07
CA VAL A 570 -29.68 -7.76 -0.46
C VAL A 570 -30.00 -8.40 0.88
N GLY A 571 -29.13 -9.29 1.36
CA GLY A 571 -29.32 -9.87 2.67
C GLY A 571 -28.10 -9.91 3.53
N SER A 572 -28.36 -10.31 4.76
CA SER A 572 -27.40 -10.33 5.84
C SER A 572 -26.67 -9.00 6.03
N VAL A 573 -27.41 -7.88 5.96
CA VAL A 573 -26.87 -6.54 6.16
C VAL A 573 -26.81 -6.23 7.66
N PRO A 574 -25.62 -5.97 8.24
CA PRO A 574 -25.50 -5.55 9.64
C PRO A 574 -25.99 -4.11 9.80
N ILE A 575 -26.98 -3.91 10.66
CA ILE A 575 -27.52 -2.60 11.02
C ILE A 575 -27.18 -2.32 12.48
N ILE A 576 -26.43 -1.24 12.72
CA ILE A 576 -26.18 -0.73 14.07
C ILE A 576 -27.39 0.09 14.51
N ASN A 577 -28.02 -0.32 15.61
CA ASN A 577 -29.11 0.41 16.24
C ASN A 577 -28.61 1.66 16.98
N ARG A 578 -29.52 2.55 17.38
CA ARG A 578 -29.20 3.78 18.12
C ARG A 578 -28.53 3.53 19.49
N ASP A 579 -28.67 2.34 20.04
CA ASP A 579 -28.06 1.91 21.29
C ASP A 579 -26.69 1.21 21.09
N GLY A 580 -26.21 1.13 19.84
CA GLY A 580 -24.94 0.47 19.49
C GLY A 580 -25.03 -1.05 19.28
N SER A 581 -26.21 -1.66 19.42
CA SER A 581 -26.40 -3.09 19.13
C SER A 581 -26.48 -3.37 17.62
N GLU A 582 -25.87 -4.46 17.15
CA GLU A 582 -25.93 -4.88 15.75
C GLU A 582 -27.01 -5.92 15.52
N ASN A 583 -27.91 -5.66 14.55
CA ASN A 583 -28.89 -6.62 14.05
C ASN A 583 -28.62 -6.90 12.57
N VAL A 584 -28.65 -8.17 12.18
CA VAL A 584 -28.55 -8.58 10.77
C VAL A 584 -29.95 -8.55 10.15
N LYS A 585 -30.09 -7.89 9.00
CA LYS A 585 -31.37 -7.69 8.28
C LYS A 585 -31.23 -7.95 6.79
N ASP A 586 -32.29 -8.44 6.17
CA ASP A 586 -32.45 -8.47 4.72
C ASP A 586 -33.22 -7.24 4.25
N LEU A 587 -32.75 -6.60 3.19
CA LEU A 587 -33.25 -5.28 2.77
C LEU A 587 -33.63 -5.26 1.29
N ALA A 588 -34.78 -4.66 1.00
CA ALA A 588 -35.21 -4.30 -0.34
C ALA A 588 -35.08 -2.78 -0.55
N PHE A 589 -34.45 -2.41 -1.65
CA PHE A 589 -34.32 -1.06 -2.17
C PHE A 589 -35.28 -0.89 -3.34
N VAL A 590 -36.31 -0.09 -3.11
CA VAL A 590 -37.46 0.01 -3.99
C VAL A 590 -37.57 1.42 -4.52
N SER A 591 -37.59 1.57 -5.84
CA SER A 591 -37.97 2.84 -6.44
C SER A 591 -39.49 3.07 -6.34
N ASN A 592 -39.88 4.31 -6.04
CA ASN A 592 -41.24 4.80 -5.99
C ASN A 592 -41.28 6.21 -6.60
N GLY A 593 -41.22 6.30 -7.92
CA GLY A 593 -41.07 7.56 -8.66
C GLY A 593 -39.67 8.13 -8.48
N ASN A 594 -39.56 9.30 -7.86
CA ASN A 594 -38.29 9.91 -7.45
C ASN A 594 -37.89 9.57 -6.01
N GLN A 595 -38.66 8.72 -5.33
CA GLN A 595 -38.35 8.26 -3.97
C GLN A 595 -37.71 6.88 -3.99
N LEU A 596 -36.62 6.70 -3.26
CA LEU A 596 -36.07 5.41 -2.90
C LEU A 596 -36.62 5.01 -1.53
N GLN A 597 -37.36 3.90 -1.46
CA GLN A 597 -37.84 3.32 -0.21
C GLN A 597 -36.95 2.16 0.20
N ILE A 598 -36.57 2.10 1.48
CA ILE A 598 -35.83 0.98 2.06
C ILE A 598 -36.79 0.20 2.95
N VAL A 599 -36.94 -1.09 2.66
CA VAL A 599 -37.86 -2.00 3.34
C VAL A 599 -37.06 -3.16 3.93
N ASP A 600 -37.28 -3.44 5.21
CA ASP A 600 -36.82 -4.66 5.86
C ASP A 600 -37.70 -5.82 5.39
N VAL A 601 -37.05 -6.80 4.78
CA VAL A 601 -37.66 -7.97 4.18
C VAL A 601 -37.21 -9.27 4.85
N THR A 602 -36.63 -9.17 6.05
CA THR A 602 -36.16 -10.33 6.82
C THR A 602 -37.31 -11.26 7.18
N ASP A 603 -38.46 -10.71 7.56
CA ASP A 603 -39.70 -11.46 7.77
C ASP A 603 -40.63 -11.23 6.59
N ILE A 604 -40.74 -12.22 5.70
CA ILE A 604 -41.55 -12.13 4.48
C ILE A 604 -43.05 -12.09 4.76
N SER A 605 -43.49 -12.43 5.97
CA SER A 605 -44.90 -12.32 6.37
C SER A 605 -45.27 -10.91 6.82
N GLN A 606 -44.28 -10.05 7.05
CA GLN A 606 -44.47 -8.67 7.46
C GLN A 606 -43.33 -7.77 6.97
N LEU A 607 -43.53 -7.11 5.84
CA LEU A 607 -42.59 -6.15 5.28
C LEU A 607 -42.60 -4.86 6.11
N VAL A 608 -41.42 -4.46 6.61
CA VAL A 608 -41.30 -3.29 7.48
C VAL A 608 -40.60 -2.15 6.75
N TYR A 609 -41.34 -1.09 6.46
CA TYR A 609 -40.77 0.13 5.90
C TYR A 609 -39.82 0.81 6.90
N LEU A 610 -38.56 1.06 6.48
CA LEU A 610 -37.53 1.65 7.32
C LEU A 610 -37.33 3.15 7.08
N SER A 611 -37.21 3.55 5.82
CA SER A 611 -36.87 4.94 5.44
C SER A 611 -37.17 5.23 3.97
N THR A 612 -37.15 6.53 3.61
CA THR A 612 -37.19 7.01 2.22
C THR A 612 -36.13 8.07 2.00
N LEU A 613 -35.48 8.04 0.84
CA LEU A 613 -34.73 9.14 0.27
C LEU A 613 -35.48 9.71 -0.94
N THR A 614 -35.79 11.01 -0.92
CA THR A 614 -36.35 11.69 -2.10
C THR A 614 -35.22 12.27 -2.93
N LEU A 615 -35.22 11.99 -4.23
CA LEU A 615 -34.21 12.47 -5.17
C LEU A 615 -34.82 13.49 -6.16
N GLU A 616 -33.95 14.20 -6.89
CA GLU A 616 -34.36 15.26 -7.81
C GLU A 616 -35.20 14.77 -9.00
N GLU A 617 -34.89 13.58 -9.51
CA GLU A 617 -35.46 13.00 -10.71
C GLU A 617 -35.93 11.56 -10.47
N ASN A 618 -36.80 11.07 -11.35
CA ASN A 618 -37.30 9.70 -11.28
C ASN A 618 -36.17 8.67 -11.38
N ILE A 619 -36.31 7.62 -10.58
CA ILE A 619 -35.36 6.51 -10.53
C ILE A 619 -35.58 5.59 -11.73
N GLY A 620 -34.56 5.43 -12.55
CA GLY A 620 -34.57 4.53 -13.72
C GLY A 620 -34.13 3.11 -13.36
N ASN A 621 -32.95 2.98 -12.78
CA ASN A 621 -32.32 1.71 -12.38
C ASN A 621 -31.52 1.91 -11.09
N LEU A 622 -31.17 0.83 -10.40
CA LEU A 622 -30.39 0.88 -9.16
C LEU A 622 -29.62 -0.43 -8.91
N THR A 623 -28.50 -0.33 -8.19
CA THR A 623 -27.71 -1.48 -7.71
C THR A 623 -26.97 -1.13 -6.42
N VAL A 624 -26.69 -2.13 -5.59
CA VAL A 624 -26.04 -1.99 -4.28
C VAL A 624 -24.60 -2.50 -4.32
N ASP A 625 -23.66 -1.78 -3.71
CA ASP A 625 -22.33 -2.24 -3.31
C ASP A 625 -22.31 -2.38 -1.78
N LEU A 626 -22.40 -3.61 -1.28
CA LEU A 626 -22.41 -3.88 0.15
C LEU A 626 -21.05 -3.72 0.80
N GLU A 627 -19.94 -3.97 0.07
CA GLU A 627 -18.58 -3.86 0.61
C GLU A 627 -18.31 -2.42 1.04
N ARG A 628 -18.70 -1.46 0.20
CA ARG A 628 -18.55 -0.02 0.47
C ARG A 628 -19.77 0.61 1.12
N ARG A 629 -20.86 -0.15 1.29
CA ARG A 629 -22.18 0.31 1.75
C ARG A 629 -22.68 1.51 0.92
N LEU A 630 -22.60 1.38 -0.40
CA LEU A 630 -23.06 2.37 -1.36
C LEU A 630 -24.22 1.83 -2.21
N LEU A 631 -25.08 2.72 -2.67
CA LEU A 631 -26.14 2.44 -3.64
C LEU A 631 -25.99 3.38 -4.84
N TYR A 632 -26.00 2.81 -6.03
CA TYR A 632 -25.93 3.54 -7.29
C TYR A 632 -27.30 3.56 -7.95
N ILE A 633 -27.77 4.75 -8.33
CA ILE A 633 -29.13 4.98 -8.82
C ILE A 633 -29.05 5.77 -10.12
N SER A 634 -29.59 5.26 -11.23
CA SER A 634 -29.71 6.08 -12.43
C SER A 634 -30.92 7.02 -12.35
N GLN A 635 -30.70 8.27 -12.76
CA GLN A 635 -31.73 9.30 -12.76
C GLN A 635 -31.80 9.99 -14.11
N GLY A 636 -33.01 10.11 -14.67
CA GLY A 636 -33.28 10.77 -15.95
C GLY A 636 -32.34 10.38 -17.08
N VAL A 637 -31.88 11.38 -17.85
CA VAL A 637 -30.90 11.21 -18.92
C VAL A 637 -29.55 11.74 -18.43
N GLY A 638 -28.62 10.82 -18.16
CA GLY A 638 -27.20 11.13 -18.13
C GLY A 638 -26.54 11.32 -16.75
N LYS A 639 -27.17 10.85 -15.65
CA LYS A 639 -26.51 10.80 -14.34
C LYS A 639 -26.79 9.52 -13.55
N ILE A 640 -25.78 9.07 -12.80
CA ILE A 640 -25.90 8.07 -11.73
C ILE A 640 -25.66 8.78 -10.41
N GLN A 641 -26.65 8.75 -9.52
CA GLN A 641 -26.58 9.22 -8.15
C GLN A 641 -26.00 8.13 -7.25
N ILE A 642 -25.07 8.52 -6.38
CA ILE A 642 -24.42 7.65 -5.39
C ILE A 642 -25.06 7.99 -4.03
N VAL A 643 -25.43 6.97 -3.27
CA VAL A 643 -26.11 7.08 -1.97
C VAL A 643 -25.34 6.25 -0.94
N ASP A 644 -25.07 6.82 0.24
CA ASP A 644 -24.45 6.14 1.39
C ASP A 644 -25.52 5.42 2.22
N LEU A 645 -25.24 4.15 2.55
CA LEU A 645 -26.13 3.25 3.26
C LEU A 645 -25.71 2.97 4.70
N ARG A 646 -24.67 3.61 5.25
CA ARG A 646 -24.25 3.32 6.64
C ARG A 646 -25.30 3.68 7.69
N GLU A 647 -26.07 4.74 7.45
CA GLU A 647 -27.27 5.05 8.23
C GLU A 647 -28.52 4.64 7.44
N ILE A 648 -28.89 3.36 7.46
CA ILE A 648 -30.02 2.82 6.65
C ILE A 648 -31.36 3.51 6.94
N ARG A 649 -31.54 4.05 8.15
CA ARG A 649 -32.75 4.82 8.52
C ARG A 649 -32.72 6.27 8.03
N ASN A 650 -31.56 6.74 7.57
CA ASN A 650 -31.30 8.10 7.10
C ASN A 650 -30.31 8.10 5.93
N PRO A 651 -30.62 7.41 4.81
CA PRO A 651 -29.73 7.32 3.65
C PRO A 651 -29.48 8.72 3.06
N LYS A 652 -28.26 8.98 2.60
CA LYS A 652 -27.86 10.29 2.06
C LYS A 652 -27.24 10.17 0.67
N ALA A 653 -27.63 11.08 -0.22
CA ALA A 653 -26.96 11.27 -1.50
C ALA A 653 -25.54 11.83 -1.28
N VAL A 654 -24.52 11.13 -1.80
CA VAL A 654 -23.10 11.46 -1.58
C VAL A 654 -22.31 11.76 -2.86
N GLY A 655 -22.92 11.78 -4.03
CA GLY A 655 -22.21 12.18 -5.25
C GLY A 655 -22.92 11.78 -6.53
N THR A 656 -22.39 12.22 -7.66
CA THR A 656 -22.94 11.88 -8.98
C THR A 656 -21.85 11.48 -9.97
N LEU A 657 -22.21 10.62 -10.91
CA LEU A 657 -21.40 10.24 -12.06
C LEU A 657 -22.16 10.59 -13.34
N ALA A 658 -21.52 11.36 -14.21
CA ALA A 658 -22.09 11.71 -15.52
C ALA A 658 -21.93 10.53 -16.49
N VAL A 659 -23.02 10.19 -17.17
CA VAL A 659 -23.13 9.09 -18.14
C VAL A 659 -24.00 9.55 -19.31
N ALA A 660 -24.08 8.79 -20.41
CA ALA A 660 -24.93 9.21 -21.53
C ALA A 660 -26.39 8.82 -21.30
N THR A 661 -26.66 7.51 -21.19
CA THR A 661 -28.02 6.95 -21.04
C THR A 661 -28.00 5.68 -20.18
N PRO A 662 -27.94 5.80 -18.84
CA PRO A 662 -27.78 4.63 -17.96
C PRO A 662 -29.01 3.71 -18.00
N GLY A 663 -28.84 2.52 -18.57
CA GLY A 663 -29.87 1.50 -18.74
C GLY A 663 -29.86 0.46 -17.62
N VAL A 664 -28.80 -0.36 -17.52
CA VAL A 664 -28.63 -1.41 -16.49
C VAL A 664 -27.42 -1.09 -15.62
N LEU A 665 -27.56 -1.26 -14.30
CA LEU A 665 -26.47 -1.07 -13.34
C LEU A 665 -26.20 -2.37 -12.59
N ILE A 666 -24.93 -2.73 -12.46
CA ILE A 666 -24.46 -3.85 -11.62
C ILE A 666 -23.22 -3.39 -10.87
N SER A 667 -23.11 -3.73 -9.58
CA SER A 667 -21.92 -3.39 -8.78
C SER A 667 -21.32 -4.64 -8.16
N GLU A 668 -20.00 -4.81 -8.29
CA GLU A 668 -19.27 -5.88 -7.61
C GLU A 668 -17.77 -5.56 -7.49
N GLY A 669 -17.18 -5.78 -6.30
CA GLY A 669 -15.75 -5.64 -6.06
C GLY A 669 -15.19 -4.26 -6.39
N GLY A 670 -15.99 -3.20 -6.17
CA GLY A 670 -15.62 -1.81 -6.46
C GLY A 670 -15.73 -1.35 -7.89
N ASN A 671 -16.26 -2.20 -8.76
CA ASN A 671 -16.58 -1.85 -10.14
C ASN A 671 -18.09 -1.68 -10.28
N LEU A 672 -18.48 -0.62 -10.98
CA LEU A 672 -19.84 -0.34 -11.40
C LEU A 672 -19.94 -0.56 -12.91
N TYR A 673 -20.65 -1.61 -13.31
CA TYR A 673 -20.95 -1.92 -14.71
C TYR A 673 -22.23 -1.19 -15.11
N ILE A 674 -22.15 -0.43 -16.20
CA ILE A 674 -23.18 0.50 -16.67
C ILE A 674 -23.51 0.14 -18.12
N ALA A 675 -24.64 -0.49 -18.36
CA ALA A 675 -25.11 -0.71 -19.72
C ALA A 675 -25.85 0.54 -20.21
N GLU A 676 -25.26 1.27 -21.16
CA GLU A 676 -25.75 2.55 -21.67
C GLU A 676 -26.53 2.39 -22.99
N GLY A 677 -27.67 1.68 -23.01
CA GLY A 677 -28.57 1.65 -24.17
C GLY A 677 -27.86 1.43 -25.51
N THR A 678 -27.74 2.46 -26.35
CA THR A 678 -27.08 2.44 -27.67
C THR A 678 -25.56 2.65 -27.65
N ALA A 679 -24.98 3.04 -26.51
CA ALA A 679 -23.57 3.40 -26.33
C ALA A 679 -22.71 2.25 -25.77
N GLY A 680 -23.29 1.08 -25.48
CA GLY A 680 -22.56 -0.09 -25.01
C GLY A 680 -22.50 -0.27 -23.50
N VAL A 681 -21.65 -1.18 -23.04
CA VAL A 681 -21.37 -1.39 -21.63
C VAL A 681 -20.14 -0.56 -21.26
N LYS A 682 -20.31 0.36 -20.32
CA LYS A 682 -19.21 1.04 -19.66
C LYS A 682 -18.94 0.39 -18.31
N ILE A 683 -17.70 0.49 -17.86
CA ILE A 683 -17.29 0.07 -16.54
C ILE A 683 -16.68 1.29 -15.88
N ALA A 684 -17.23 1.64 -14.72
CA ALA A 684 -16.70 2.66 -13.84
C ALA A 684 -16.05 1.98 -12.65
N GLN A 685 -14.95 2.54 -12.18
CA GLN A 685 -14.31 2.09 -10.96
C GLN A 685 -14.28 3.25 -9.97
N LEU A 686 -14.51 2.92 -8.69
CA LEU A 686 -14.09 3.82 -7.63
C LEU A 686 -12.57 3.66 -7.49
N THR A 687 -11.82 4.50 -8.19
CA THR A 687 -10.36 4.59 -8.02
C THR A 687 -10.03 5.39 -6.77
N GLU A 688 -10.05 4.70 -5.63
CA GLU A 688 -9.10 5.02 -4.57
C GLU A 688 -7.73 4.59 -5.12
N GLY A 689 -6.73 5.48 -5.16
CA GLY A 689 -5.40 5.04 -5.58
C GLY A 689 -4.93 3.96 -4.61
N VAL A 690 -4.41 2.85 -5.13
CA VAL A 690 -3.95 1.71 -4.32
C VAL A 690 -2.46 1.49 -4.57
N ILE A 691 -1.73 1.17 -3.50
CA ILE A 691 -0.35 0.67 -3.60
C ILE A 691 -0.35 -0.82 -3.28
N ARG A 692 0.25 -1.63 -4.15
CA ARG A 692 0.52 -3.05 -3.93
C ARG A 692 2.02 -3.29 -3.89
N PHE A 693 2.41 -4.37 -3.22
CA PHE A 693 3.79 -4.81 -3.08
C PHE A 693 3.93 -6.23 -3.62
N GLU A 694 4.89 -6.46 -4.49
CA GLU A 694 5.22 -7.77 -5.05
C GLU A 694 6.70 -8.12 -4.83
N ASP A 695 7.00 -9.39 -4.59
CA ASP A 695 8.38 -9.88 -4.54
C ASP A 695 8.96 -10.10 -5.95
N GLN A 696 10.22 -10.54 -6.01
CA GLN A 696 10.92 -10.87 -7.27
C GLN A 696 10.28 -12.02 -8.07
N HIS A 697 9.38 -12.79 -7.47
CA HIS A 697 8.62 -13.88 -8.08
C HIS A 697 7.18 -13.47 -8.43
N GLN A 698 6.83 -12.19 -8.31
CA GLN A 698 5.49 -11.63 -8.54
C GLN A 698 4.42 -12.12 -7.56
N ASN A 699 4.82 -12.59 -6.39
CA ASN A 699 3.88 -12.89 -5.31
C ASN A 699 3.58 -11.61 -4.54
N GLN A 700 2.31 -11.40 -4.19
CA GLN A 700 1.93 -10.27 -3.35
C GLN A 700 2.52 -10.44 -1.94
N VAL A 701 3.16 -9.38 -1.44
CA VAL A 701 3.78 -9.33 -0.12
C VAL A 701 3.20 -8.20 0.74
N VAL A 702 3.34 -8.33 2.04
CA VAL A 702 2.96 -7.31 3.04
C VAL A 702 4.19 -6.74 3.75
N GLY A 703 5.36 -7.33 3.52
CA GLY A 703 6.60 -6.89 4.13
C GLY A 703 7.85 -7.44 3.46
N ALA A 704 9.00 -7.02 3.95
CA ALA A 704 10.31 -7.42 3.45
C ALA A 704 11.37 -7.44 4.57
N VAL A 705 12.38 -8.29 4.40
CA VAL A 705 13.54 -8.41 5.28
C VAL A 705 14.55 -7.32 4.96
N THR A 706 15.14 -6.70 5.99
CA THR A 706 16.18 -5.68 5.87
C THR A 706 17.58 -6.30 5.76
N ASP A 707 17.93 -6.78 4.58
CA ASP A 707 19.24 -7.40 4.27
C ASP A 707 20.05 -6.61 3.22
N GLY A 708 19.60 -5.39 2.91
CA GLY A 708 20.21 -4.46 1.97
C GLY A 708 20.14 -4.84 0.50
N VAL A 709 19.51 -5.97 0.17
CA VAL A 709 19.42 -6.46 -1.22
C VAL A 709 18.03 -6.92 -1.62
N THR A 710 17.15 -7.20 -0.65
CA THR A 710 15.77 -7.58 -0.95
C THR A 710 15.06 -6.43 -1.62
N GLN A 711 14.45 -6.73 -2.76
CA GLN A 711 13.69 -5.76 -3.54
C GLN A 711 12.22 -6.15 -3.56
N VAL A 712 11.38 -5.14 -3.41
CA VAL A 712 9.93 -5.22 -3.54
C VAL A 712 9.52 -4.33 -4.70
N GLU A 713 8.79 -4.87 -5.66
CA GLU A 713 8.14 -4.07 -6.69
C GLU A 713 6.91 -3.40 -6.09
N VAL A 714 6.92 -2.07 -6.06
CA VAL A 714 5.81 -1.24 -5.64
C VAL A 714 4.99 -0.86 -6.86
N ILE A 715 3.72 -1.22 -6.86
CA ILE A 715 2.79 -1.00 -7.96
C ILE A 715 1.70 -0.04 -7.49
N VAL A 716 1.64 1.12 -8.12
CA VAL A 716 0.55 2.08 -7.92
C VAL A 716 -0.50 1.88 -8.99
N GLU A 717 -1.74 1.65 -8.56
CA GLU A 717 -2.92 1.54 -9.41
C GLU A 717 -3.88 2.70 -9.13
N GLY A 718 -4.84 2.92 -10.04
CA GLY A 718 -5.81 4.01 -9.92
C GLY A 718 -5.28 5.37 -10.38
N ILE A 719 -4.29 5.37 -11.28
CA ILE A 719 -3.74 6.57 -11.90
C ILE A 719 -4.61 6.97 -13.09
N GLU A 720 -5.09 8.22 -13.12
CA GLU A 720 -5.94 8.73 -14.20
C GLU A 720 -5.16 9.34 -15.37
N ASP A 721 -3.99 9.94 -15.10
CA ASP A 721 -3.19 10.69 -16.08
C ASP A 721 -1.88 9.95 -16.40
N THR A 722 -1.78 9.33 -17.58
CA THR A 722 -0.55 8.66 -18.04
C THR A 722 0.54 9.63 -18.49
N THR A 723 0.21 10.90 -18.72
CA THR A 723 1.13 11.89 -19.30
C THR A 723 2.00 12.57 -18.24
N ARG A 724 1.67 12.39 -16.96
CA ARG A 724 2.42 12.93 -15.85
C ARG A 724 2.99 11.85 -14.96
N PRO A 725 4.21 12.04 -14.48
CA PRO A 725 4.83 11.02 -13.67
C PRO A 725 4.24 11.00 -12.26
N VAL A 726 4.24 9.81 -11.67
CA VAL A 726 3.88 9.58 -10.27
C VAL A 726 5.16 9.65 -9.45
N THR A 727 5.17 10.52 -8.45
CA THR A 727 6.22 10.64 -7.47
C THR A 727 5.91 9.74 -6.29
N LEU A 728 6.71 8.71 -6.08
CA LEU A 728 6.64 7.82 -4.92
C LEU A 728 7.62 8.30 -3.87
N THR A 729 7.17 8.41 -2.63
CA THR A 729 7.98 8.81 -1.48
C THR A 729 7.90 7.76 -0.38
N LEU A 730 9.05 7.38 0.16
CA LEU A 730 9.19 6.56 1.36
C LEU A 730 9.25 7.49 2.56
N GLU A 731 8.40 7.24 3.54
CA GLU A 731 8.32 7.97 4.80
C GLU A 731 8.32 6.95 5.94
N ASP A 732 9.02 7.27 7.02
CA ASP A 732 8.95 6.52 8.28
C ASP A 732 8.79 7.60 9.36
N SER A 733 7.73 7.48 10.16
CA SER A 733 7.32 8.49 11.13
C SER A 733 8.34 8.73 12.25
N ASN A 734 9.36 7.86 12.36
CA ASN A 734 10.22 7.77 13.52
C ASN A 734 11.69 8.17 13.29
N VAL A 735 12.20 8.67 12.13
CA VAL A 735 13.57 9.27 12.01
C VAL A 735 13.81 10.17 10.77
N PRO A 736 14.45 11.38 10.89
CA PRO A 736 15.00 12.15 9.76
C PRO A 736 16.49 11.85 9.44
N GLN A 737 16.70 11.13 8.33
CA GLN A 737 17.91 11.01 7.48
C GLN A 737 18.95 9.87 7.66
N LEU A 738 19.25 9.30 6.47
CA LEU A 738 20.45 8.59 5.97
C LEU A 738 20.73 7.16 6.48
N GLY A 739 20.11 6.19 5.80
CA GLY A 739 20.58 4.79 5.73
C GLY A 739 19.58 3.71 6.12
N GLY A 740 18.48 4.08 6.80
CA GLY A 740 17.70 3.13 7.59
C GLY A 740 16.32 2.70 7.09
N ILE A 741 15.83 3.27 5.99
CA ILE A 741 14.50 2.95 5.42
C ILE A 741 14.60 2.33 4.03
N GLY A 742 15.80 2.07 3.52
CA GLY A 742 16.00 1.65 2.13
C GLY A 742 15.78 2.82 1.15
N GLY A 743 15.63 2.49 -0.13
CA GLY A 743 15.40 3.50 -1.16
C GLY A 743 14.90 2.91 -2.47
N TRP A 744 14.39 3.77 -3.34
CA TRP A 744 13.98 3.38 -4.68
C TRP A 744 15.19 2.99 -5.52
N VAL A 745 15.06 1.95 -6.34
CA VAL A 745 16.12 1.52 -7.27
C VAL A 745 16.11 2.45 -8.47
N ASP A 746 17.04 3.42 -8.50
CA ASP A 746 17.30 4.29 -9.65
C ASP A 746 18.79 4.20 -10.03
N GLY A 747 19.10 3.22 -10.89
CA GLY A 747 20.48 2.86 -11.21
C GLY A 747 21.27 2.48 -9.96
N THR A 748 22.36 3.21 -9.70
CA THR A 748 23.20 3.05 -8.49
C THR A 748 22.74 3.90 -7.31
N SER A 749 21.73 4.76 -7.49
CA SER A 749 21.20 5.62 -6.43
C SER A 749 20.03 4.94 -5.69
N ARG A 750 19.82 5.34 -4.44
CA ARG A 750 18.74 4.84 -3.56
C ARG A 750 17.97 6.01 -2.92
N PRO A 751 17.30 6.86 -3.72
CA PRO A 751 16.58 8.00 -3.16
C PRO A 751 15.34 7.56 -2.38
N ALA A 752 14.95 8.34 -1.38
CA ALA A 752 13.67 8.16 -0.68
C ALA A 752 12.46 8.56 -1.55
N THR A 753 12.70 9.30 -2.63
CA THR A 753 11.68 9.72 -3.58
C THR A 753 12.09 9.37 -5.01
N ILE A 754 11.17 8.77 -5.78
CA ILE A 754 11.38 8.49 -7.21
C ILE A 754 10.18 8.97 -8.01
N THR A 755 10.43 9.38 -9.24
CA THR A 755 9.39 9.81 -10.17
C THR A 755 9.32 8.80 -11.30
N VAL A 756 8.19 8.12 -11.42
CA VAL A 756 7.96 7.04 -12.38
C VAL A 756 6.87 7.42 -13.36
N THR A 757 7.11 7.13 -14.64
CA THR A 757 6.11 7.39 -15.69
C THR A 757 5.10 6.24 -15.71
N PRO A 758 3.80 6.52 -15.51
CA PRO A 758 2.78 5.48 -15.58
C PRO A 758 2.76 4.83 -16.96
N GLN A 759 2.59 3.51 -16.98
CA GLN A 759 2.45 2.71 -18.19
C GLN A 759 1.08 2.05 -18.21
N VAL A 760 0.54 1.82 -19.40
CA VAL A 760 -0.68 1.04 -19.58
C VAL A 760 -0.28 -0.42 -19.69
N GLU A 761 -0.61 -1.22 -18.68
CA GLU A 761 -0.34 -2.66 -18.65
C GLU A 761 -1.68 -3.39 -18.52
N SER A 762 -2.02 -4.23 -19.51
CA SER A 762 -3.30 -4.96 -19.52
C SER A 762 -4.51 -4.03 -19.30
N GLY A 763 -4.42 -2.81 -19.86
CA GLY A 763 -5.40 -1.73 -19.73
C GLY A 763 -5.52 -1.06 -18.37
N VAL A 764 -4.75 -1.46 -17.37
CA VAL A 764 -4.66 -0.74 -16.10
C VAL A 764 -3.46 0.21 -16.18
N ILE A 765 -3.67 1.47 -15.82
CA ILE A 765 -2.56 2.42 -15.70
C ILE A 765 -1.84 2.12 -14.39
N ARG A 766 -0.57 1.74 -14.52
CA ARG A 766 0.29 1.39 -13.40
C ARG A 766 1.53 2.24 -13.40
N ALA A 767 1.95 2.67 -12.22
CA ALA A 767 3.30 3.18 -12.01
C ALA A 767 4.05 2.18 -11.14
N LYS A 768 5.18 1.69 -11.63
CA LYS A 768 5.99 0.68 -10.94
C LYS A 768 7.33 1.26 -10.58
N ALA A 769 7.76 1.02 -9.34
CA ALA A 769 9.11 1.29 -8.90
C ALA A 769 9.58 0.16 -8.01
N LYS A 770 10.86 -0.19 -8.08
CA LYS A 770 11.45 -1.16 -7.17
C LYS A 770 11.95 -0.43 -5.94
N TYR A 771 11.53 -0.89 -4.78
CA TYR A 771 12.04 -0.48 -3.49
C TYR A 771 13.07 -1.50 -3.02
N GLU A 772 14.28 -1.05 -2.69
CA GLU A 772 15.30 -1.87 -2.03
C GLU A 772 15.27 -1.54 -0.54
N VAL A 773 15.11 -2.59 0.27
CA VAL A 773 15.10 -2.53 1.73
C VAL A 773 16.41 -1.95 2.29
N PRO A 774 16.43 -1.43 3.53
CA PRO A 774 17.67 -1.06 4.18
C PRO A 774 18.56 -2.28 4.49
N GLU A 775 19.85 -2.02 4.66
CA GLU A 775 20.85 -3.01 5.08
C GLU A 775 20.60 -3.55 6.50
N THR A 776 20.09 -2.71 7.39
CA THR A 776 19.82 -3.08 8.78
C THR A 776 18.40 -2.72 9.18
N PHE A 777 17.85 -3.51 10.09
CA PHE A 777 16.54 -3.25 10.68
C PHE A 777 16.60 -2.06 11.64
N VAL A 778 17.58 -2.11 12.57
CA VAL A 778 17.88 -1.03 13.51
C VAL A 778 18.69 0.04 12.79
N ARG A 779 18.28 1.28 12.98
CA ARG A 779 18.94 2.45 12.39
C ARG A 779 20.04 2.91 13.34
N PHE A 780 21.28 2.92 12.88
CA PHE A 780 22.41 3.41 13.67
C PHE A 780 22.77 4.84 13.27
N GLY A 781 22.98 5.69 14.27
CA GLY A 781 23.50 7.04 14.08
C GLY A 781 25.00 7.02 13.75
N SER A 782 25.53 8.18 13.39
CA SER A 782 26.97 8.36 13.11
C SER A 782 27.91 8.01 14.27
N ASN A 783 27.38 7.88 15.49
CA ASN A 783 28.08 7.46 16.70
C ASN A 783 28.02 5.94 16.96
N GLY A 784 27.44 5.16 16.05
CA GLY A 784 27.31 3.70 16.18
C GLY A 784 26.26 3.25 17.20
N GLN A 785 25.41 4.15 17.70
CA GLN A 785 24.30 3.81 18.59
C GLN A 785 22.97 3.81 17.82
N PRO A 786 21.97 3.00 18.23
CA PRO A 786 20.62 3.06 17.65
C PRO A 786 20.05 4.48 17.74
N VAL A 787 19.47 4.96 16.64
CA VAL A 787 18.82 6.28 16.58
C VAL A 787 17.56 6.27 17.44
N ASP A 788 16.77 5.20 17.34
CA ASP A 788 15.65 4.91 18.24
C ASP A 788 15.93 3.60 19.01
N PRO A 789 16.23 3.67 20.32
CA PRO A 789 16.46 2.49 21.15
C PRO A 789 15.26 1.53 21.21
N ALA A 790 14.03 2.00 20.93
CA ALA A 790 12.86 1.12 20.89
C ALA A 790 12.95 0.09 19.75
N GLU A 791 13.71 0.38 18.69
CA GLU A 791 13.90 -0.52 17.56
C GLU A 791 14.55 -1.85 17.96
N LEU A 792 15.40 -1.84 19.00
CA LEU A 792 16.03 -3.05 19.56
C LEU A 792 15.04 -4.05 20.17
N GLU A 793 13.80 -3.59 20.40
CA GLU A 793 12.81 -4.29 21.21
C GLU A 793 11.49 -4.56 20.49
N ILE A 794 11.32 -4.04 19.26
CA ILE A 794 10.15 -4.29 18.41
C ILE A 794 10.48 -5.31 17.31
N PRO A 795 9.55 -6.22 16.95
CA PRO A 795 9.80 -7.26 15.95
C PRO A 795 9.65 -6.76 14.49
N GLU A 796 9.05 -5.60 14.27
CA GLU A 796 8.74 -5.06 12.95
C GLU A 796 8.64 -3.53 12.92
N ARG A 797 8.90 -2.93 11.76
CA ARG A 797 8.76 -1.49 11.49
C ARG A 797 7.92 -1.25 10.25
N GLY A 798 7.30 -0.09 10.15
CA GLY A 798 6.57 0.33 8.97
C GLY A 798 7.34 1.32 8.11
N VAL A 799 7.43 1.07 6.81
CA VAL A 799 7.77 2.11 5.83
C VAL A 799 6.51 2.51 5.09
N LYS A 800 6.09 3.75 5.28
CA LYS A 800 4.96 4.34 4.55
C LYS A 800 5.42 4.70 3.15
N VAL A 801 4.76 4.15 2.16
CA VAL A 801 4.90 4.53 0.76
C VAL A 801 3.76 5.48 0.43
N THR A 802 4.09 6.65 -0.09
CA THR A 802 3.11 7.63 -0.55
C THR A 802 3.29 7.88 -2.03
N ALA A 803 2.25 7.61 -2.83
CA ALA A 803 2.21 7.93 -4.24
C ALA A 803 1.59 9.32 -4.43
N LYS A 804 2.26 10.20 -5.15
CA LYS A 804 1.79 11.54 -5.50
C LYS A 804 1.85 11.76 -7.01
N GLN A 805 1.02 12.64 -7.55
CA GLN A 805 1.09 13.07 -8.94
C GLN A 805 0.94 14.59 -9.00
N LEU A 806 1.38 15.26 -10.07
CA LEU A 806 1.09 16.68 -10.26
C LEU A 806 -0.19 16.84 -11.09
N THR A 807 -1.05 17.78 -10.74
CA THR A 807 -2.20 18.15 -11.59
C THR A 807 -1.79 19.05 -12.76
N ALA A 808 -2.73 19.34 -13.66
CA ALA A 808 -2.49 20.24 -14.80
C ALA A 808 -2.17 21.67 -14.37
N GLN A 809 -2.55 21.99 -13.13
CA GLN A 809 -2.38 23.25 -12.45
C GLN A 809 -1.11 23.30 -11.59
N GLY A 810 -0.27 22.25 -11.62
CA GLY A 810 0.99 22.20 -10.87
C GLY A 810 0.85 21.91 -9.38
N VAL A 811 -0.33 21.45 -8.93
CA VAL A 811 -0.58 21.06 -7.53
C VAL A 811 -0.19 19.61 -7.33
N SER A 812 0.65 19.32 -6.32
CA SER A 812 0.98 17.93 -5.96
C SER A 812 -0.16 17.29 -5.19
N ILE A 813 -0.62 16.15 -5.68
CA ILE A 813 -1.77 15.41 -5.18
C ILE A 813 -1.34 14.03 -4.69
N THR A 814 -1.84 13.57 -3.54
CA THR A 814 -1.61 12.19 -3.09
C THR A 814 -2.61 11.27 -3.78
N LEU A 815 -2.12 10.28 -4.50
CA LEU A 815 -2.92 9.24 -5.13
C LEU A 815 -3.28 8.14 -4.14
N ALA A 816 -2.29 7.70 -3.36
CA ALA A 816 -2.39 6.54 -2.48
C ALA A 816 -1.33 6.64 -1.39
N ASN A 817 -1.57 6.01 -0.24
CA ASN A 817 -0.51 5.70 0.70
C ASN A 817 -0.76 4.34 1.32
N GLU A 818 0.31 3.59 1.59
CA GLU A 818 0.25 2.24 2.15
C GLU A 818 1.53 1.97 2.96
N GLN A 819 1.50 1.01 3.88
CA GLN A 819 2.63 0.69 4.73
C GLN A 819 3.21 -0.70 4.39
N LEU A 820 4.50 -0.76 4.10
CA LEU A 820 5.26 -2.00 3.98
C LEU A 820 5.91 -2.35 5.32
N ILE A 821 5.77 -3.59 5.76
CA ILE A 821 6.36 -4.06 7.02
C ILE A 821 7.82 -4.47 6.79
N LEU A 822 8.76 -3.85 7.49
CA LEU A 822 10.15 -4.28 7.54
C LEU A 822 10.37 -5.29 8.68
N LYS A 823 11.19 -6.31 8.44
CA LYS A 823 11.62 -7.31 9.43
C LYS A 823 13.14 -7.52 9.38
N ARG A 824 13.71 -8.03 10.48
CA ARG A 824 15.14 -8.40 10.54
C ARG A 824 15.48 -9.54 9.59
N PRO A 825 16.75 -9.65 9.15
CA PRO A 825 17.28 -10.86 8.55
C PRO A 825 16.94 -12.09 9.39
N PRO A 826 16.49 -13.19 8.77
CA PRO A 826 16.34 -14.43 9.49
C PRO A 826 17.71 -14.98 9.90
N VAL A 827 17.75 -15.69 11.02
CA VAL A 827 19.00 -16.17 11.63
C VAL A 827 19.10 -17.68 11.52
N LEU A 828 20.18 -18.18 10.90
CA LEU A 828 20.53 -19.58 10.87
C LEU A 828 21.59 -19.89 11.94
N LEU A 829 21.28 -20.78 12.86
CA LEU A 829 22.18 -21.25 13.90
C LEU A 829 22.88 -22.55 13.48
N VAL A 830 24.21 -22.60 13.53
CA VAL A 830 25.02 -23.74 13.06
C VAL A 830 25.89 -24.27 14.19
N HIS A 831 25.56 -25.45 14.72
CA HIS A 831 26.29 -26.07 15.84
C HIS A 831 27.71 -26.52 15.47
N GLY A 832 28.50 -26.98 16.44
CA GLY A 832 29.89 -27.40 16.28
C GLY A 832 30.12 -28.92 16.34
N THR A 833 31.38 -29.32 16.54
CA THR A 833 31.80 -30.73 16.69
C THR A 833 31.07 -31.37 17.88
N TRP A 834 30.64 -32.61 17.73
CA TRP A 834 29.95 -33.40 18.76
C TRP A 834 28.59 -32.86 19.25
N GLY A 835 28.12 -31.74 18.71
CA GLY A 835 26.80 -31.18 19.03
C GLY A 835 25.74 -31.45 17.97
N GLY A 836 24.50 -31.06 18.28
CA GLY A 836 23.37 -30.92 17.38
C GLY A 836 22.61 -29.62 17.63
N PRO A 837 21.37 -29.47 17.12
CA PRO A 837 20.51 -28.30 17.36
C PRO A 837 20.31 -27.95 18.84
N GLU A 838 20.40 -28.93 19.74
CA GLU A 838 20.30 -28.78 21.19
C GLU A 838 21.36 -27.84 21.77
N THR A 839 22.46 -27.59 21.05
CA THR A 839 23.47 -26.57 21.38
C THR A 839 22.84 -25.19 21.62
N TRP A 840 21.70 -24.91 21.00
CA TRP A 840 21.04 -23.62 21.01
C TRP A 840 19.85 -23.52 21.98
N GLU A 841 19.51 -24.57 22.73
CA GLU A 841 18.31 -24.62 23.59
C GLU A 841 18.24 -23.52 24.65
N LYS A 842 19.39 -23.06 25.15
CA LYS A 842 19.47 -21.93 26.09
C LYS A 842 19.71 -20.59 25.41
N PHE A 843 20.46 -20.60 24.31
CA PHE A 843 20.88 -19.39 23.60
C PHE A 843 19.74 -18.76 22.79
N GLU A 844 19.01 -19.54 21.98
CA GLU A 844 17.97 -19.00 21.09
C GLU A 844 16.82 -18.33 21.85
N PRO A 845 16.27 -18.91 22.93
CA PRO A 845 15.19 -18.25 23.67
C PRO A 845 15.61 -16.91 24.28
N GLN A 846 16.89 -16.77 24.65
CA GLN A 846 17.42 -15.51 25.18
C GLN A 846 17.71 -14.48 24.07
N LEU A 847 18.21 -14.94 22.93
CA LEU A 847 18.39 -14.08 21.74
C LEU A 847 17.04 -13.55 21.24
N ASN A 848 15.99 -14.37 21.32
CA ASN A 848 14.72 -14.14 20.65
C ASN A 848 13.51 -13.97 21.59
N GLN A 849 13.72 -13.45 22.82
CA GLN A 849 12.66 -13.33 23.86
C GLN A 849 11.39 -12.58 23.40
N LYS A 850 11.50 -11.68 22.41
CA LYS A 850 10.39 -10.89 21.86
C LYS A 850 9.99 -11.29 20.44
N ASN A 851 10.42 -12.47 19.96
CA ASN A 851 10.25 -12.91 18.58
C ASN A 851 10.80 -11.88 17.57
N LEU A 852 11.95 -11.29 17.89
CA LEU A 852 12.62 -10.28 17.06
C LEU A 852 13.14 -10.87 15.75
N PHE A 853 13.53 -12.14 15.76
CA PHE A 853 14.14 -12.85 14.65
C PHE A 853 13.30 -14.06 14.23
N THR A 854 13.32 -14.36 12.94
CA THR A 854 12.93 -15.70 12.46
C THR A 854 14.16 -16.59 12.51
N VAL A 855 14.16 -17.57 13.42
CA VAL A 855 15.33 -18.42 13.68
C VAL A 855 15.10 -19.85 13.19
N LEU A 856 16.17 -20.49 12.71
CA LEU A 856 16.24 -21.93 12.46
C LEU A 856 17.63 -22.47 12.85
N SER A 857 17.68 -23.69 13.39
CA SER A 857 18.94 -24.36 13.74
C SER A 857 19.23 -25.49 12.74
N ALA A 858 20.40 -25.44 12.09
CA ALA A 858 20.87 -26.49 11.20
C ALA A 858 21.18 -27.77 11.99
N ASP A 859 20.78 -28.93 11.48
CA ASP A 859 21.10 -30.24 12.04
C ASP A 859 21.94 -31.05 11.06
N TYR A 860 23.24 -31.14 11.30
CA TYR A 860 24.13 -32.03 10.56
C TYR A 860 24.71 -33.13 11.47
N SER A 861 24.07 -33.40 12.62
CA SER A 861 24.48 -34.47 13.55
C SER A 861 24.18 -35.87 13.01
N LYS A 862 23.24 -35.97 12.06
CA LYS A 862 22.73 -37.22 11.50
C LYS A 862 22.49 -37.11 9.98
N PRO A 863 22.46 -38.24 9.25
CA PRO A 863 22.15 -38.23 7.82
C PRO A 863 20.79 -37.59 7.52
N GLN A 864 20.75 -36.74 6.49
CA GLN A 864 19.55 -36.03 6.07
C GLN A 864 19.62 -35.70 4.57
N ASP A 865 18.47 -35.62 3.90
CA ASP A 865 18.33 -35.15 2.51
C ASP A 865 19.25 -35.87 1.50
N GLY A 866 19.48 -37.18 1.72
CA GLY A 866 20.33 -38.01 0.86
C GLY A 866 21.83 -37.90 1.13
N TYR A 867 22.26 -37.01 2.03
CA TYR A 867 23.66 -36.84 2.44
C TYR A 867 23.95 -37.56 3.76
N GLN A 868 25.15 -38.12 3.87
CA GLN A 868 25.66 -38.77 5.08
C GLN A 868 26.32 -37.73 5.99
N PHE A 869 25.52 -36.77 6.47
CA PHE A 869 25.99 -35.77 7.43
C PHE A 869 26.33 -36.40 8.78
N SER A 870 27.33 -35.81 9.44
CA SER A 870 27.68 -36.13 10.81
C SER A 870 28.44 -34.95 11.43
N ASN A 871 28.23 -34.66 12.71
CA ASN A 871 28.95 -33.60 13.43
C ASN A 871 30.46 -33.89 13.63
N VAL A 872 30.94 -35.05 13.18
CA VAL A 872 32.35 -35.42 13.04
C VAL A 872 32.74 -35.79 11.60
N GLY A 873 31.79 -35.68 10.66
CA GLY A 873 31.96 -35.95 9.23
C GLY A 873 32.75 -34.87 8.50
N SER A 874 33.25 -35.20 7.30
CA SER A 874 34.16 -34.29 6.58
C SER A 874 33.47 -32.98 6.22
N LEU A 875 34.21 -31.87 6.32
CA LEU A 875 33.75 -30.56 5.85
C LEU A 875 33.37 -30.59 4.36
N ALA A 876 33.97 -31.48 3.56
CA ALA A 876 33.65 -31.66 2.15
C ALA A 876 32.24 -32.23 1.92
N VAL A 877 31.57 -32.75 2.95
CA VAL A 877 30.17 -33.19 2.90
C VAL A 877 29.29 -32.22 3.69
N ASN A 878 29.67 -31.89 4.92
CA ASN A 878 28.84 -31.11 5.83
C ASN A 878 28.49 -29.71 5.33
N TYR A 879 29.29 -29.11 4.44
CA TYR A 879 29.00 -27.76 3.93
C TYR A 879 27.66 -27.66 3.18
N HIS A 880 27.14 -28.76 2.62
CA HIS A 880 25.83 -28.77 1.94
C HIS A 880 24.66 -28.43 2.87
N ILE A 881 24.79 -28.62 4.19
CA ILE A 881 23.71 -28.30 5.14
C ILE A 881 23.34 -26.81 5.13
N ILE A 882 24.30 -25.95 4.79
CA ILE A 882 24.12 -24.49 4.79
C ILE A 882 23.12 -24.07 3.72
N GLU A 883 23.26 -24.58 2.50
CA GLU A 883 22.34 -24.30 1.37
C GLU A 883 20.92 -24.75 1.73
N ILE A 884 20.76 -26.00 2.17
CA ILE A 884 19.46 -26.61 2.51
C ILE A 884 18.71 -25.80 3.57
N TYR A 885 19.40 -25.40 4.63
CA TYR A 885 18.75 -24.73 5.75
C TYR A 885 18.51 -23.23 5.52
N ILE A 886 19.32 -22.57 4.69
CA ILE A 886 19.00 -21.21 4.24
C ILE A 886 17.71 -21.23 3.41
N GLU A 887 17.58 -22.14 2.43
CA GLU A 887 16.38 -22.23 1.59
C GLU A 887 15.11 -22.42 2.44
N ARG A 888 15.14 -23.38 3.37
CA ARG A 888 14.02 -23.62 4.31
C ARG A 888 13.68 -22.40 5.17
N LEU A 889 14.69 -21.63 5.55
CA LEU A 889 14.53 -20.44 6.38
C LEU A 889 13.89 -19.29 5.59
N LEU A 890 14.31 -19.08 4.35
CA LEU A 890 13.72 -18.08 3.45
C LEU A 890 12.29 -18.46 3.04
N ASP A 891 12.02 -19.73 2.70
CA ASP A 891 10.68 -20.22 2.34
C ASP A 891 9.65 -19.98 3.47
N LYS A 892 10.09 -20.08 4.73
CA LYS A 892 9.24 -19.80 5.89
C LYS A 892 8.77 -18.34 5.96
N LEU A 893 9.55 -17.41 5.43
CA LEU A 893 9.18 -15.99 5.34
C LEU A 893 8.32 -15.71 4.11
N ILE A 894 8.69 -16.28 2.96
CA ILE A 894 7.94 -16.16 1.70
C ILE A 894 6.51 -16.69 1.89
N GLY A 895 6.34 -17.85 2.55
CA GLY A 895 5.03 -18.41 2.90
C GLY A 895 4.17 -17.55 3.84
N LYS A 896 4.74 -16.49 4.45
CA LYS A 896 4.03 -15.50 5.26
C LYS A 896 3.81 -14.17 4.52
N GLY A 897 4.12 -14.10 3.22
CA GLY A 897 4.05 -12.87 2.44
C GLY A 897 5.14 -11.85 2.81
N ILE A 898 6.31 -12.31 3.25
CA ILE A 898 7.47 -11.45 3.55
C ILE A 898 8.58 -11.75 2.53
N ALA A 899 8.94 -10.75 1.72
CA ALA A 899 10.06 -10.87 0.79
C ALA A 899 11.39 -11.00 1.55
N ALA A 900 12.26 -11.93 1.15
CA ALA A 900 13.56 -12.16 1.77
C ALA A 900 14.56 -12.71 0.76
N THR A 901 15.83 -12.31 0.88
CA THR A 901 16.90 -12.75 -0.03
C THR A 901 18.04 -13.43 0.72
N LYS A 902 18.44 -12.88 1.88
CA LYS A 902 19.60 -13.35 2.65
C LYS A 902 19.26 -13.69 4.09
N ALA A 903 20.11 -14.51 4.69
CA ALA A 903 20.08 -14.84 6.11
C ALA A 903 21.39 -14.43 6.80
N ASP A 904 21.29 -14.11 8.10
CA ASP A 904 22.45 -14.00 8.99
C ASP A 904 22.77 -15.39 9.56
N ILE A 905 24.05 -15.72 9.68
CA ILE A 905 24.48 -17.01 10.23
C ILE A 905 25.23 -16.80 11.54
N VAL A 906 24.83 -17.52 12.58
CA VAL A 906 25.60 -17.65 13.83
C VAL A 906 26.13 -19.07 13.92
N ALA A 907 27.45 -19.23 13.92
CA ALA A 907 28.09 -20.53 13.83
C ALA A 907 29.06 -20.77 14.98
N HIS A 908 28.93 -21.90 15.67
CA HIS A 908 29.77 -22.26 16.80
C HIS A 908 30.86 -23.27 16.38
N SER A 909 32.11 -23.01 16.78
CA SER A 909 33.23 -23.95 16.65
C SER A 909 33.39 -24.47 15.22
N LEU A 910 33.35 -25.80 15.01
CA LEU A 910 33.37 -26.43 13.69
C LEU A 910 32.34 -25.85 12.71
N GLY A 911 31.16 -25.44 13.19
CA GLY A 911 30.12 -24.85 12.37
C GLY A 911 30.61 -23.63 11.58
N GLY A 912 31.50 -22.81 12.17
CA GLY A 912 32.10 -21.69 11.46
C GLY A 912 32.99 -22.13 10.30
N LEU A 913 33.70 -23.25 10.44
CA LEU A 913 34.48 -23.84 9.35
C LEU A 913 33.59 -24.49 8.29
N VAL A 914 32.44 -25.07 8.67
CA VAL A 914 31.44 -25.61 7.73
C VAL A 914 30.90 -24.50 6.83
N VAL A 915 30.54 -23.34 7.39
CA VAL A 915 30.08 -22.17 6.61
C VAL A 915 31.21 -21.61 5.74
N ARG A 916 32.44 -21.51 6.27
CA ARG A 916 33.60 -21.11 5.46
C ARG A 916 33.84 -22.07 4.30
N LYS A 917 33.67 -23.37 4.51
CA LYS A 917 33.80 -24.37 3.43
C LYS A 917 32.70 -24.19 2.38
N TYR A 918 31.46 -23.94 2.79
CA TYR A 918 30.37 -23.61 1.87
C TYR A 918 30.74 -22.39 1.02
N CYS A 919 31.21 -21.32 1.64
CA CYS A 919 31.62 -20.12 0.91
C CYS A 919 32.87 -20.31 0.05
N ALA A 920 33.81 -21.18 0.42
CA ALA A 920 34.97 -21.51 -0.40
C ALA A 920 34.59 -22.30 -1.65
N VAL A 921 33.60 -23.21 -1.55
CA VAL A 921 33.17 -24.07 -2.66
C VAL A 921 32.09 -23.41 -3.53
N ARG A 922 31.18 -22.64 -2.92
CA ARG A 922 30.03 -21.99 -3.55
C ARG A 922 30.08 -20.47 -3.34
N GLN A 923 31.11 -19.81 -3.88
CA GLN A 923 31.33 -18.37 -3.65
C GLN A 923 30.13 -17.49 -4.05
N ASP A 924 29.52 -17.77 -5.20
CA ASP A 924 28.37 -16.98 -5.69
C ASP A 924 27.12 -17.22 -4.84
N ASP A 925 26.82 -18.47 -4.48
CA ASP A 925 25.68 -18.80 -3.61
C ASP A 925 25.87 -18.17 -2.23
N CYS A 926 27.08 -18.25 -1.67
CA CYS A 926 27.41 -17.59 -0.41
C CYS A 926 27.17 -16.07 -0.46
N ARG A 927 27.60 -15.37 -1.53
CA ARG A 927 27.34 -13.93 -1.70
C ARG A 927 25.84 -13.60 -1.83
N ARG A 928 25.08 -14.49 -2.48
CA ARG A 928 23.64 -14.31 -2.72
C ARG A 928 22.79 -14.58 -1.48
N ASN A 929 23.19 -15.54 -0.66
CA ASN A 929 22.35 -16.13 0.37
C ASN A 929 22.73 -15.71 1.80
N ILE A 930 23.99 -15.30 2.02
CA ILE A 930 24.49 -14.93 3.34
C ILE A 930 24.65 -13.41 3.41
N HIS A 931 24.02 -12.80 4.41
CA HIS A 931 24.13 -11.38 4.71
C HIS A 931 25.39 -11.11 5.56
N LYS A 932 25.51 -11.75 6.73
CA LYS A 932 26.76 -11.79 7.52
C LYS A 932 26.95 -13.13 8.24
N LEU A 933 28.20 -13.42 8.61
CA LEU A 933 28.58 -14.61 9.38
C LEU A 933 29.18 -14.22 10.74
N ILE A 934 28.53 -14.58 11.84
CA ILE A 934 29.03 -14.44 13.20
C ILE A 934 29.55 -15.79 13.67
N THR A 935 30.81 -15.84 14.06
CA THR A 935 31.44 -17.08 14.55
C THR A 935 31.70 -16.99 16.04
N LEU A 936 31.47 -18.10 16.75
CA LEU A 936 31.70 -18.24 18.18
C LEU A 936 32.77 -19.31 18.37
N GLY A 937 33.92 -18.97 18.93
CA GLY A 937 34.96 -19.97 19.22
C GLY A 937 35.41 -20.77 18.00
N THR A 938 35.46 -20.19 16.80
CA THR A 938 35.77 -20.97 15.60
C THR A 938 37.29 -21.13 15.43
N PRO A 939 37.83 -22.35 15.21
CA PRO A 939 39.26 -22.58 15.00
C PRO A 939 39.68 -22.21 13.57
N HIS A 940 39.70 -20.92 13.25
CA HIS A 940 39.95 -20.45 11.88
C HIS A 940 41.34 -20.82 11.34
N LEU A 941 42.35 -20.92 12.21
CA LEU A 941 43.71 -21.40 11.90
C LEU A 941 43.95 -22.86 12.32
N GLY A 942 42.91 -23.57 12.73
CA GLY A 942 42.99 -24.91 13.30
C GLY A 942 43.34 -24.92 14.80
N THR A 943 43.36 -26.08 15.43
CA THR A 943 43.68 -26.22 16.86
C THR A 943 44.77 -27.26 17.08
N GLU A 944 45.71 -26.93 17.96
CA GLU A 944 46.80 -27.79 18.38
C GLU A 944 46.26 -29.06 19.07
N VAL A 945 45.06 -28.98 19.64
CA VAL A 945 44.33 -30.14 20.18
C VAL A 945 44.03 -31.15 19.08
N ALA A 946 43.64 -30.70 17.88
CA ALA A 946 43.41 -31.59 16.74
C ALA A 946 44.73 -32.23 16.26
N ASN A 947 45.83 -31.48 16.19
CA ASN A 947 47.16 -32.04 15.88
C ASN A 947 47.57 -33.11 16.90
N PHE A 948 47.33 -32.85 18.19
CA PHE A 948 47.61 -33.81 19.24
C PHE A 948 46.75 -35.08 19.08
N LEU A 949 45.43 -34.92 18.91
CA LEU A 949 44.50 -36.02 18.74
C LEU A 949 44.87 -36.87 17.52
N GLU A 950 45.24 -36.25 16.41
CA GLU A 950 45.73 -36.95 15.22
C GLU A 950 47.04 -37.69 15.50
N SER A 951 47.99 -37.07 16.21
CA SER A 951 49.27 -37.71 16.59
C SER A 951 49.10 -38.93 17.51
N LYS A 952 47.95 -39.03 18.19
CA LYS A 952 47.61 -40.13 19.09
C LYS A 952 46.57 -41.08 18.49
N ARG A 953 46.06 -40.82 17.29
CA ARG A 953 45.05 -41.66 16.63
C ARG A 953 45.51 -43.11 16.57
N GLY A 954 44.65 -44.04 17.00
CA GLY A 954 44.98 -45.47 17.09
C GLY A 954 45.78 -45.91 18.33
N THR A 955 46.09 -45.00 19.26
CA THR A 955 46.74 -45.34 20.54
C THR A 955 45.74 -45.47 21.69
N GLU A 956 46.11 -46.17 22.77
CA GLU A 956 45.28 -46.32 23.96
C GLU A 956 44.87 -44.96 24.60
N PRO A 957 45.75 -43.95 24.74
CA PRO A 957 45.36 -42.62 25.18
C PRO A 957 44.22 -41.97 24.36
N TYR A 958 44.23 -42.17 23.04
CA TYR A 958 43.21 -41.66 22.14
C TYR A 958 41.87 -42.40 22.31
N SER A 959 41.91 -43.73 22.45
CA SER A 959 40.70 -44.51 22.75
C SER A 959 40.09 -44.16 24.11
N ILE A 960 40.92 -43.90 25.13
CA ILE A 960 40.47 -43.43 26.45
C ILE A 960 39.81 -42.05 26.34
N PHE A 961 40.40 -41.15 25.56
CA PHE A 961 39.84 -39.83 25.30
C PHE A 961 38.46 -39.92 24.65
N LEU A 962 38.33 -40.63 23.53
CA LEU A 962 37.05 -40.79 22.83
C LEU A 962 35.98 -41.42 23.72
N ARG A 963 36.32 -42.43 24.54
CA ARG A 963 35.37 -43.04 25.50
C ARG A 963 34.87 -42.05 26.54
N LYS A 964 35.73 -41.11 26.98
CA LYS A 964 35.33 -40.05 27.92
C LYS A 964 34.40 -39.04 27.25
N ILE A 965 34.70 -38.61 26.03
CA ILE A 965 33.86 -37.67 25.26
C ILE A 965 32.49 -38.28 24.96
N HIS A 966 32.44 -39.56 24.56
CA HIS A 966 31.19 -40.28 24.29
C HIS A 966 30.25 -40.38 25.51
N LYS A 967 30.79 -40.23 26.74
CA LYS A 967 29.97 -40.17 27.96
C LYS A 967 29.14 -38.88 28.06
N TYR A 968 29.60 -37.80 27.43
CA TYR A 968 28.98 -36.48 27.46
C TYR A 968 28.26 -36.13 26.16
N PHE A 969 28.74 -36.67 25.03
CA PHE A 969 28.17 -36.44 23.71
C PHE A 969 27.73 -37.79 23.09
N PRO A 970 26.42 -38.08 23.03
CA PRO A 970 25.93 -39.32 22.44
C PRO A 970 26.17 -39.34 20.92
N GLY A 971 26.63 -40.48 20.38
CA GLY A 971 26.88 -40.67 18.95
C GLY A 971 28.36 -40.84 18.57
N SER A 972 28.65 -40.73 17.28
CA SER A 972 30.02 -40.85 16.77
C SER A 972 30.87 -39.66 17.23
N VAL A 973 31.89 -39.95 18.03
CA VAL A 973 32.83 -38.94 18.56
C VAL A 973 34.15 -38.90 17.82
N ASP A 974 34.37 -39.81 16.87
CA ASP A 974 35.54 -39.85 15.98
C ASP A 974 35.10 -39.73 14.53
N GLY A 975 35.83 -38.93 13.77
CA GLY A 975 35.62 -38.73 12.34
C GLY A 975 36.63 -37.74 11.74
N PRO A 976 36.60 -37.58 10.41
CA PRO A 976 37.55 -36.75 9.68
C PRO A 976 37.52 -35.26 10.09
N ALA A 977 36.39 -34.72 10.57
CA ALA A 977 36.32 -33.33 11.03
C ALA A 977 37.33 -33.02 12.15
N LEU A 978 37.68 -34.01 12.98
CA LEU A 978 38.67 -33.82 14.04
C LEU A 978 40.06 -33.58 13.45
N SER A 979 40.45 -34.35 12.44
CA SER A 979 41.76 -34.18 11.79
C SER A 979 41.78 -32.93 10.89
N GLU A 980 40.64 -32.60 10.26
CA GLU A 980 40.50 -31.43 9.38
C GLU A 980 40.61 -30.09 10.12
N GLN A 981 40.49 -30.09 11.45
CA GLN A 981 40.73 -28.94 12.33
C GLN A 981 42.19 -28.77 12.75
N ALA A 982 43.13 -29.62 12.31
CA ALA A 982 44.54 -29.52 12.70
C ALA A 982 45.20 -28.26 12.11
N VAL A 983 45.98 -27.56 12.94
CA VAL A 983 46.84 -26.43 12.54
C VAL A 983 47.75 -26.87 11.41
N GLY A 984 47.78 -26.07 10.34
CA GLY A 984 48.57 -26.34 9.15
C GLY A 984 48.08 -27.51 8.28
N GLY A 985 46.96 -28.15 8.63
CA GLY A 985 46.37 -29.24 7.86
C GLY A 985 45.83 -28.79 6.49
N PRO A 986 45.65 -29.71 5.52
CA PRO A 986 45.24 -29.36 4.15
C PRO A 986 43.91 -28.58 4.09
N THR A 987 42.93 -28.95 4.93
CA THR A 987 41.62 -28.27 4.97
C THR A 987 41.73 -26.85 5.51
N ILE A 988 42.49 -26.63 6.58
CA ILE A 988 42.73 -25.28 7.10
C ILE A 988 43.49 -24.44 6.07
N GLN A 989 44.53 -24.99 5.44
CA GLN A 989 45.26 -24.30 4.38
C GLN A 989 44.37 -23.94 3.18
N ASP A 990 43.48 -24.84 2.75
CA ASP A 990 42.47 -24.57 1.71
C ASP A 990 41.55 -23.40 2.10
N LEU A 991 41.04 -23.39 3.33
CA LEU A 991 40.20 -22.30 3.84
C LEU A 991 40.96 -20.97 4.04
N LEU A 992 42.28 -21.01 4.24
CA LEU A 992 43.12 -19.81 4.32
C LEU A 992 43.42 -19.24 2.93
N ASN A 993 43.56 -20.10 1.93
CA ASN A 993 43.76 -19.70 0.54
C ASN A 993 42.47 -19.19 -0.13
N ASN A 994 41.30 -19.48 0.46
CA ASN A 994 40.00 -19.05 -0.02
C ASN A 994 39.36 -18.04 0.96
N PRO A 995 39.56 -16.72 0.76
CA PRO A 995 38.99 -15.71 1.65
C PRO A 995 37.46 -15.72 1.58
N LEU A 996 36.81 -15.39 2.70
CA LEU A 996 35.36 -15.34 2.78
C LEU A 996 34.81 -14.15 1.96
N PRO A 997 33.81 -14.36 1.09
CA PRO A 997 33.28 -13.30 0.22
C PRO A 997 32.16 -12.47 0.86
N VAL A 998 31.87 -12.70 2.14
CA VAL A 998 30.81 -12.02 2.90
C VAL A 998 31.37 -11.46 4.21
N PRO A 999 30.73 -10.43 4.79
CA PRO A 999 31.09 -9.88 6.11
C PRO A 999 31.11 -10.95 7.20
N MET A 1000 32.15 -10.92 8.05
CA MET A 1000 32.30 -11.85 9.17
C MET A 1000 32.67 -11.13 10.47
N HIS A 1001 32.03 -11.56 11.55
CA HIS A 1001 32.38 -11.20 12.92
C HIS A 1001 32.83 -12.44 13.69
N MET A 1002 33.75 -12.27 14.64
CA MET A 1002 34.35 -13.36 15.41
C MET A 1002 34.27 -13.05 16.89
N ILE A 1003 33.46 -13.79 17.64
CA ILE A 1003 33.46 -13.78 19.11
C ILE A 1003 34.47 -14.80 19.60
N VAL A 1004 35.51 -14.28 20.25
CA VAL A 1004 36.70 -15.05 20.64
C VAL A 1004 36.69 -15.31 22.13
N GLY A 1005 37.06 -16.51 22.56
CA GLY A 1005 37.10 -16.83 23.98
C GLY A 1005 38.36 -16.32 24.71
N GLN A 1006 38.19 -15.88 25.96
CA GLN A 1006 39.28 -15.57 26.91
C GLN A 1006 38.91 -16.06 28.31
N THR A 1007 39.72 -16.93 28.90
CA THR A 1007 39.44 -17.54 30.22
C THR A 1007 40.29 -16.90 31.33
N PRO A 1008 39.71 -16.29 32.38
CA PRO A 1008 40.46 -15.79 33.53
C PRO A 1008 41.21 -16.91 34.29
N ASP A 1009 42.42 -16.61 34.77
CA ASP A 1009 43.22 -17.57 35.53
C ASP A 1009 42.56 -17.90 36.89
N GLY A 1010 42.49 -19.19 37.23
CA GLY A 1010 42.03 -19.66 38.55
C GLY A 1010 40.52 -19.93 38.72
N MET A 1011 39.67 -19.60 37.74
CA MET A 1011 38.26 -20.03 37.79
C MET A 1011 38.13 -21.53 37.46
N MET A 1012 37.68 -22.31 38.45
CA MET A 1012 37.11 -23.64 38.21
C MET A 1012 35.73 -23.47 37.55
N PRO A 1013 35.34 -24.33 36.60
CA PRO A 1013 33.99 -24.35 36.06
C PRO A 1013 33.01 -24.47 37.22
N TYR A 1014 31.99 -23.61 37.26
CA TYR A 1014 30.94 -23.61 38.30
C TYR A 1014 30.09 -24.88 38.34
N ASP A 1015 30.34 -25.84 37.43
CA ASP A 1015 29.69 -27.14 37.38
C ASP A 1015 30.66 -28.29 37.68
N LEU A 1016 30.34 -29.07 38.73
CA LEU A 1016 31.05 -30.27 39.15
C LEU A 1016 31.13 -31.35 38.05
N GLY A 1017 30.13 -31.44 37.15
CA GLY A 1017 30.10 -32.40 36.04
C GLY A 1017 31.11 -32.07 34.94
N LEU A 1018 31.20 -30.79 34.58
CA LEU A 1018 32.22 -30.25 33.68
C LEU A 1018 33.61 -30.28 34.33
N GLY A 1019 33.72 -30.06 35.65
CA GLY A 1019 34.98 -30.18 36.39
C GLY A 1019 35.66 -31.54 36.24
N VAL A 1020 34.89 -32.63 36.13
CA VAL A 1020 35.41 -33.99 35.90
C VAL A 1020 35.84 -34.21 34.45
N MET A 1021 35.07 -33.68 33.49
CA MET A 1021 35.47 -33.64 32.07
C MET A 1021 36.78 -32.84 31.91
N TRP A 1022 36.87 -31.67 32.56
CA TRP A 1022 38.02 -30.78 32.60
C TRP A 1022 39.23 -31.36 33.33
N ALA A 1023 39.05 -32.12 34.40
CA ALA A 1023 40.14 -32.87 35.03
C ALA A 1023 40.70 -33.94 34.06
N GLY A 1024 39.83 -34.55 33.25
CA GLY A 1024 40.21 -35.48 32.18
C GLY A 1024 40.94 -34.80 31.02
N PHE A 1025 40.46 -33.63 30.60
CA PHE A 1025 41.10 -32.78 29.60
C PHE A 1025 42.43 -32.20 30.09
N ARG A 1026 42.53 -31.73 31.35
CA ARG A 1026 43.78 -31.27 31.99
C ARG A 1026 44.87 -32.35 31.97
N ALA A 1027 44.50 -33.62 32.19
CA ALA A 1027 45.45 -34.72 32.09
C ALA A 1027 46.03 -34.91 30.68
N ILE A 1028 45.28 -34.49 29.65
CA ILE A 1028 45.69 -34.53 28.24
C ILE A 1028 46.40 -33.23 27.83
N PHE A 1029 45.90 -32.08 28.27
CA PHE A 1029 46.50 -30.75 28.05
C PHE A 1029 47.81 -30.57 28.81
N ASN A 1030 48.05 -31.27 29.92
CA ASN A 1030 49.38 -31.35 30.54
C ASN A 1030 50.44 -32.01 29.63
N ILE A 1031 50.03 -32.65 28.53
CA ILE A 1031 50.90 -33.30 27.55
C ILE A 1031 51.06 -32.43 26.29
N VAL A 1032 50.10 -31.54 26.00
CA VAL A 1032 50.20 -30.51 24.96
C VAL A 1032 50.96 -29.33 25.57
N PRO A 1033 52.21 -29.03 25.16
CA PRO A 1033 53.00 -28.01 25.84
C PRO A 1033 52.29 -26.65 25.85
N ASP A 1034 52.26 -25.93 26.98
CA ASP A 1034 51.69 -24.57 27.09
C ASP A 1034 52.28 -23.62 26.02
N VAL A 1035 53.53 -23.83 25.62
CA VAL A 1035 54.19 -23.12 24.51
C VAL A 1035 53.48 -23.27 23.16
N SER A 1036 52.55 -24.21 23.01
CA SER A 1036 51.76 -24.40 21.78
C SER A 1036 50.67 -23.33 21.62
N PHE A 1037 50.36 -22.59 22.70
CA PHE A 1037 49.38 -21.51 22.71
C PHE A 1037 50.15 -20.17 22.90
N PRO A 1038 50.49 -19.44 21.84
CA PRO A 1038 51.29 -18.22 21.95
C PRO A 1038 50.53 -17.12 22.71
N ASP A 1039 51.20 -16.48 23.68
CA ASP A 1039 50.60 -15.44 24.54
C ASP A 1039 50.92 -14.00 24.08
N ARG A 1040 51.88 -13.81 23.14
CA ARG A 1040 52.28 -12.49 22.62
C ARG A 1040 52.77 -12.53 21.16
N ILE A 1041 52.42 -11.48 20.40
CA ILE A 1041 52.93 -11.20 19.06
C ILE A 1041 53.79 -9.94 19.13
N THR A 1042 55.01 -10.01 18.61
CA THR A 1042 55.87 -8.83 18.38
C THR A 1042 56.16 -8.69 16.91
N PHE A 1043 56.21 -7.46 16.41
CA PHE A 1043 56.59 -7.18 15.03
C PHE A 1043 58.08 -6.91 14.97
N ASP A 1044 58.75 -7.48 13.96
CA ASP A 1044 60.11 -7.07 13.65
C ASP A 1044 60.12 -5.64 13.05
N PRO A 1045 61.30 -5.01 12.92
CA PRO A 1045 61.42 -3.65 12.38
C PRO A 1045 60.97 -3.50 10.91
N LEU A 1046 60.74 -4.61 10.20
CA LEU A 1046 60.25 -4.66 8.82
C LEU A 1046 58.73 -4.92 8.75
N GLY A 1047 58.05 -5.03 9.89
CA GLY A 1047 56.61 -5.27 9.98
C GLY A 1047 56.21 -6.74 9.82
N GLN A 1048 57.16 -7.68 9.84
CA GLN A 1048 56.85 -9.11 9.85
C GLN A 1048 56.53 -9.59 11.27
N GLU A 1049 55.50 -10.43 11.41
CA GLU A 1049 55.14 -11.02 12.69
C GLU A 1049 56.20 -12.01 13.19
N VAL A 1050 56.66 -11.82 14.42
CA VAL A 1050 57.46 -12.79 15.16
C VAL A 1050 56.62 -13.29 16.32
N LEU A 1051 56.23 -14.57 16.27
CA LEU A 1051 55.59 -15.26 17.38
C LEU A 1051 56.59 -15.43 18.54
N ILE A 1052 56.22 -14.99 19.74
CA ILE A 1052 56.97 -15.32 20.96
C ILE A 1052 56.20 -16.39 21.72
N HIS A 1053 56.84 -17.56 21.87
CA HIS A 1053 56.39 -18.61 22.79
C HIS A 1053 56.89 -18.28 24.20
N SER A 1054 56.00 -18.03 25.15
CA SER A 1054 56.34 -17.96 26.58
C SER A 1054 56.74 -19.37 27.06
N VAL A 1055 57.99 -19.52 27.46
CA VAL A 1055 58.56 -20.74 28.05
C VAL A 1055 57.72 -21.16 29.28
N PRO A 1056 57.48 -22.47 29.53
CA PRO A 1056 56.75 -22.89 30.72
C PRO A 1056 57.59 -22.51 31.95
N MET A 1057 57.04 -21.68 32.84
CA MET A 1057 57.75 -21.27 34.05
C MET A 1057 57.77 -22.42 35.07
N PHE A 1058 58.63 -23.41 34.87
CA PHE A 1058 59.24 -24.13 35.99
C PHE A 1058 60.59 -23.49 36.28
N GLY A 1059 60.55 -22.50 37.18
CA GLY A 1059 61.72 -22.05 37.94
C GLY A 1059 62.54 -20.94 37.32
N LEU A 1060 62.11 -19.68 37.46
CA LEU A 1060 63.00 -18.54 37.69
C LEU A 1060 62.23 -17.47 38.50
N THR A 1061 62.70 -17.22 39.72
CA THR A 1061 62.29 -16.09 40.57
C THR A 1061 63.10 -14.84 40.19
N GLU A 1062 62.43 -13.74 39.87
CA GLU A 1062 63.01 -12.38 39.84
C GLU A 1062 62.63 -11.60 41.12
N PRO A 1063 63.39 -10.54 41.50
CA PRO A 1063 63.60 -10.14 42.90
C PRO A 1063 62.52 -9.25 43.53
N SER A 1064 61.33 -9.09 42.94
CA SER A 1064 60.31 -8.13 43.41
C SER A 1064 59.08 -8.75 44.10
N GLY A 1065 59.04 -10.08 44.29
CA GLY A 1065 58.10 -10.72 45.22
C GLY A 1065 56.61 -10.62 44.89
N VAL A 1066 56.22 -10.14 43.69
CA VAL A 1066 54.84 -10.18 43.22
C VAL A 1066 54.82 -10.89 41.86
N PRO A 1067 54.18 -12.07 41.73
CA PRO A 1067 53.87 -12.64 40.43
C PRO A 1067 52.93 -11.66 39.72
N ASP A 1068 53.33 -11.14 38.56
CA ASP A 1068 52.36 -10.52 37.66
C ASP A 1068 51.59 -11.66 36.97
N ILE A 1069 50.47 -12.04 37.59
CA ILE A 1069 49.51 -13.04 37.15
C ILE A 1069 48.29 -12.40 36.45
N SER A 1070 48.43 -11.17 35.91
CA SER A 1070 47.27 -10.37 35.51
C SER A 1070 46.92 -10.35 34.00
N LEU A 1071 47.55 -11.19 33.16
CA LEU A 1071 47.20 -11.30 31.74
C LEU A 1071 46.56 -12.67 31.44
N GLY A 1072 45.24 -12.68 31.22
CA GLY A 1072 44.39 -13.87 31.10
C GLY A 1072 44.79 -14.86 30.00
N ARG A 1073 44.70 -16.15 30.32
CA ARG A 1073 45.13 -17.27 29.47
C ARG A 1073 44.09 -17.62 28.40
N ASN A 1074 44.60 -18.16 27.29
CA ASN A 1074 43.89 -18.63 26.09
C ASN A 1074 42.63 -19.48 26.37
N ASP A 1075 41.70 -19.48 25.41
CA ASP A 1075 40.55 -20.39 25.36
C ASP A 1075 41.03 -21.85 25.25
N ARG A 1076 40.64 -22.68 26.23
CA ARG A 1076 41.31 -23.95 26.58
C ARG A 1076 41.26 -25.04 25.50
N LEU A 1077 40.49 -24.86 24.43
CA LEU A 1077 40.35 -25.81 23.31
C LEU A 1077 40.90 -25.28 21.98
N VAL A 1078 40.91 -23.96 21.80
CA VAL A 1078 41.38 -23.31 20.57
C VAL A 1078 42.03 -22.00 20.97
N ALA A 1079 43.30 -21.80 20.63
CA ALA A 1079 44.01 -20.58 20.96
C ALA A 1079 43.24 -19.33 20.51
N MET A 1080 43.28 -18.26 21.31
CA MET A 1080 42.70 -16.96 20.93
C MET A 1080 43.23 -16.50 19.56
N TYR A 1081 44.50 -16.75 19.28
CA TYR A 1081 45.13 -16.51 17.98
C TYR A 1081 44.47 -17.29 16.84
N SER A 1082 44.15 -18.57 17.05
CA SER A 1082 43.49 -19.38 16.02
C SER A 1082 42.07 -18.91 15.72
N GLN A 1083 41.40 -18.35 16.72
CA GLN A 1083 40.08 -17.75 16.56
C GLN A 1083 40.14 -16.37 15.90
N ARG A 1084 41.27 -15.66 16.03
CA ARG A 1084 41.51 -14.36 15.40
C ARG A 1084 42.11 -14.55 14.01
N LEU A 1085 41.26 -14.70 13.02
CA LEU A 1085 41.71 -14.81 11.64
C LEU A 1085 42.17 -13.44 11.10
N ARG A 1086 43.41 -13.33 10.61
CA ARG A 1086 43.93 -12.13 9.90
C ARG A 1086 43.53 -12.14 8.43
N LEU A 1087 42.24 -11.91 8.13
CA LEU A 1087 41.81 -11.69 6.75
C LEU A 1087 41.64 -10.19 6.45
N TYR A 1088 42.04 -9.82 5.24
CA TYR A 1088 41.80 -8.50 4.65
C TYR A 1088 40.29 -8.16 4.67
N ASN A 1089 39.95 -6.92 5.01
CA ASN A 1089 38.61 -6.31 4.90
C ASN A 1089 37.48 -6.82 5.83
N ASN A 1090 37.78 -7.44 6.98
CA ASN A 1090 36.75 -7.93 7.92
C ASN A 1090 36.78 -7.20 9.28
N SER A 1091 35.61 -6.86 9.80
CA SER A 1091 35.41 -6.26 11.13
C SER A 1091 35.65 -7.29 12.24
N ILE A 1092 36.69 -7.10 13.05
CA ILE A 1092 36.99 -7.97 14.19
C ILE A 1092 36.39 -7.35 15.46
N SER A 1093 35.52 -8.10 16.17
CA SER A 1093 34.96 -7.68 17.46
C SER A 1093 35.35 -8.68 18.54
N VAL A 1094 36.34 -8.35 19.37
CA VAL A 1094 36.77 -9.22 20.47
C VAL A 1094 35.90 -8.97 21.70
N PHE A 1095 35.14 -9.98 22.12
CA PHE A 1095 34.46 -9.98 23.42
C PHE A 1095 35.26 -10.84 24.41
N THR A 1096 35.44 -10.37 25.65
CA THR A 1096 36.15 -11.11 26.70
C THR A 1096 35.17 -12.01 27.49
N GLU A 1097 35.68 -12.98 28.25
CA GLU A 1097 34.91 -13.85 29.19
C GLU A 1097 33.99 -14.93 28.60
N VAL A 1098 33.99 -15.18 27.30
CA VAL A 1098 33.36 -16.39 26.70
C VAL A 1098 34.44 -17.49 26.56
N ASP A 1099 34.10 -18.76 26.67
CA ASP A 1099 35.00 -19.88 26.35
C ASP A 1099 34.25 -20.93 25.51
N HIS A 1100 34.97 -21.87 24.89
CA HIS A 1100 34.37 -22.91 24.03
C HIS A 1100 33.28 -23.76 24.70
N VAL A 1101 33.19 -23.76 26.04
CA VAL A 1101 32.26 -24.60 26.80
C VAL A 1101 31.09 -23.79 27.36
N LYS A 1102 31.25 -22.49 27.60
CA LYS A 1102 30.21 -21.58 28.12
C LYS A 1102 28.97 -21.46 27.23
N ILE A 1103 29.06 -21.79 25.94
CA ILE A 1103 27.90 -21.84 25.03
C ILE A 1103 26.89 -22.94 25.44
N HIS A 1104 27.35 -23.96 26.17
CA HIS A 1104 26.55 -25.11 26.56
C HIS A 1104 25.91 -24.99 27.97
N ASP A 1105 26.49 -24.23 28.93
CA ASP A 1105 25.94 -24.14 30.31
C ASP A 1105 26.40 -22.90 31.13
N ASN A 1106 25.44 -22.02 31.50
CA ASN A 1106 25.29 -21.19 32.72
C ASN A 1106 24.47 -19.91 32.42
N GLU A 1107 23.65 -19.42 33.37
CA GLU A 1107 22.74 -18.25 33.16
C GLU A 1107 23.43 -16.88 33.06
N GLU A 1108 24.58 -16.66 33.73
CA GLU A 1108 25.22 -15.34 33.77
C GLU A 1108 26.18 -15.07 32.57
N PRO A 1109 27.08 -16.00 32.18
CA PRO A 1109 27.99 -15.79 31.05
C PRO A 1109 27.30 -15.84 29.68
N ILE A 1110 26.17 -16.55 29.57
CA ILE A 1110 25.39 -16.63 28.33
C ILE A 1110 24.71 -15.29 28.00
N ASN A 1111 24.35 -14.48 29.01
CA ASN A 1111 23.74 -13.16 28.80
C ASN A 1111 24.70 -12.20 28.09
N ASN A 1112 25.98 -12.21 28.45
CA ASN A 1112 27.01 -11.38 27.81
C ASN A 1112 27.23 -11.82 26.36
N LEU A 1113 27.26 -13.14 26.10
CA LEU A 1113 27.38 -13.69 24.76
C LEU A 1113 26.17 -13.37 23.88
N VAL A 1114 24.96 -13.60 24.38
CA VAL A 1114 23.70 -13.29 23.68
C VAL A 1114 23.61 -11.79 23.39
N GLY A 1115 23.98 -10.94 24.36
CA GLY A 1115 24.06 -9.49 24.16
C GLY A 1115 25.03 -9.11 23.04
N GLY A 1116 26.23 -9.69 23.04
CA GLY A 1116 27.24 -9.47 21.97
C GLY A 1116 26.74 -9.92 20.60
N VAL A 1117 26.13 -11.10 20.49
CA VAL A 1117 25.55 -11.58 19.22
C VAL A 1117 24.38 -10.71 18.77
N LYS A 1118 23.50 -10.28 19.70
CA LYS A 1118 22.38 -9.38 19.38
C LYS A 1118 22.90 -8.06 18.79
N VAL A 1119 23.93 -7.46 19.39
CA VAL A 1119 24.56 -6.24 18.85
C VAL A 1119 25.09 -6.46 17.43
N LEU A 1120 25.78 -7.57 17.16
CA LEU A 1120 26.33 -7.89 15.84
C LEU A 1120 25.25 -8.16 14.78
N LEU A 1121 24.17 -8.85 15.14
CA LEU A 1121 23.05 -9.09 14.24
C LEU A 1121 22.39 -7.77 13.80
N GLU A 1122 22.23 -6.84 14.73
CA GLU A 1122 21.63 -5.53 14.45
C GLU A 1122 22.58 -4.62 13.66
N SER A 1123 23.89 -4.72 13.90
CA SER A 1123 24.89 -3.81 13.34
C SER A 1123 25.01 -3.87 11.81
N PRO A 1124 25.39 -2.77 11.14
CA PRO A 1124 25.72 -2.77 9.72
C PRO A 1124 26.83 -3.75 9.38
N THR A 1125 26.89 -4.21 8.13
CA THR A 1125 27.93 -5.16 7.70
C THR A 1125 29.32 -4.53 7.59
N THR A 1126 29.40 -3.20 7.56
CA THR A 1126 30.62 -2.41 7.33
C THR A 1126 31.22 -1.81 8.61
N SER A 1127 30.58 -1.96 9.77
CA SER A 1127 31.07 -1.35 11.02
C SER A 1127 32.25 -2.11 11.62
N ASP A 1128 33.41 -1.45 11.73
CA ASP A 1128 34.54 -1.87 12.56
C ASP A 1128 34.20 -1.60 14.04
N LEU A 1129 33.61 -2.57 14.71
CA LEU A 1129 33.13 -2.46 16.10
C LEU A 1129 34.24 -2.49 17.18
N PHE A 1130 35.48 -2.16 16.83
CA PHE A 1130 36.63 -2.15 17.74
C PHE A 1130 36.58 -1.06 18.86
N LEU A 1131 35.50 -0.28 18.93
CA LEU A 1131 35.41 0.92 19.77
C LEU A 1131 34.28 0.91 20.83
N ILE A 1132 33.55 -0.19 21.00
CA ILE A 1132 32.60 -0.33 22.11
C ILE A 1132 33.29 -1.11 23.24
N GLU A 1133 34.12 -0.39 24.01
CA GLU A 1133 34.54 -0.82 25.37
C GLU A 1133 33.39 -0.69 26.37
#